data_AF-A0AAN7IQD3-F1
#
_entry.id   AF-A0AAN7IQD3-F1
#
_cell.length_a   1.000
_cell.length_b   1.000
_cell.length_c   1.000
_cell.angle_alpha   90.00
_cell.angle_beta   90.00
_cell.angle_gamma   90.00
#
_symmetry.space_group_name_H-M   'P 1'
#
loop_
_entity.id
_entity.type
_entity.pdbx_description
1 polymer ?
#
loop_
_entity_poly.entity_id
_entity_poly.type
_entity_poly.pdbx_seq_one_letter_code
_entity_poly.pdbx_strand_id
1 'polypeptide(L)'
;MCIGDFNELLNSSEKLSCRPAPPRQLDVFRAALEHCNLVDLGFIGYPYTWNNRRLGTANTKERLDRAVANQMWRSKFPGTSVNHIVSHTSDHLPLILQNKEPPKLGYKGRRGFKFEEAWLLWDGCEQVIQEAWDNGRGGNSALETVHKKIGGKQEIYWAQRSRVNWIKHGDKNSKFFHLKASQRRQKNLIQGIMDTEGRCVKDIEDVAGVAVQYFNHLFSKGPCSRIEECLEAVPHKVTSEMQQILTDEFNEDEIKAALFQMGSTKAPGPDGMNALFYQKFWHIVGDIVVSAVLEFLNDGHMMPELNHTHIVLANRLKQSAFVPGRLITDNVLGKTGNLALKLDQIMLKLGFPGIWVDRVMSCISSTSFFVLINGKPYGMITPTREGFTSLLQKTEMEGHIHGVSICRRAPKISHLLFADNSLLFCQASEKETLEVLEILKLYAEASSQCINMKKSSVYFSSNTPPQKKELIKGMLSVSEVERFEAYLGLPTLVERRKYHTFSFLKDRVWKKLQGWKGKILSRAGKEILIKAVAQSIPTYTMSVFQLPVKLCEELQSMCARFWWGQVGNERKIHWLSWDKLARPKIEGGMGFKDLHQFNLAMLAKQARYFLRSHFLEATDSPNSSYTWKSIIATKHILQRGVLHPTPNIKEEMTVVELIDLESRGWDRELIWQNFHHEDAEAILRVPLSFRDIHDTMVWSGEKSGVYSVKSGYREAQKAWRELNWAECSRGAVGREIKKQIIADNRCEACKTEPKTEIHALWNCGVVQDIWAGCSVRLQKCHELTNWLIWNQRNALIHGKQMQEPEFRFAHSRLVTSPPSSNPISWRPPLPNRFKLNFDAAMFKEVDASGFGAIIRNERGEVMAAFSGKGPSAACSEEAEVLACRRAVEFALECGFREMVVEGDNQSVMSALERKSCLFSRVGHILQDVLCLLNKFRWSQVQFAKRSANTVAHLLARHAKSESHDVIWLEESPPLVVQALYLDSISI
;
A
#
# COMPACT_ATOMS: atom_id res chain seq x y z
N MET A 1 -52.04 -26.45 -11.26
CA MET A 1 -50.75 -25.72 -11.21
C MET A 1 -49.69 -26.69 -11.70
N CYS A 2 -48.83 -26.24 -12.59
CA CYS A 2 -47.70 -26.99 -13.13
C CYS A 2 -46.43 -26.16 -12.87
N ILE A 3 -45.34 -26.81 -12.45
CA ILE A 3 -44.06 -26.15 -12.19
C ILE A 3 -42.93 -27.07 -12.63
N GLY A 4 -41.93 -26.51 -13.30
CA GLY A 4 -40.80 -27.25 -13.84
C GLY A 4 -40.32 -26.65 -15.15
N ASP A 5 -39.51 -27.41 -15.86
CA ASP A 5 -39.03 -27.12 -17.20
C ASP A 5 -40.12 -27.45 -18.24
N PHE A 6 -40.47 -26.46 -19.07
CA PHE A 6 -41.41 -26.63 -20.17
C PHE A 6 -40.72 -26.77 -21.53
N ASN A 7 -39.40 -26.55 -21.62
CA ASN A 7 -38.61 -26.45 -22.86
C ASN A 7 -39.17 -25.44 -23.89
N GLU A 8 -40.05 -24.55 -23.46
CA GLU A 8 -40.81 -23.64 -24.32
C GLU A 8 -40.78 -22.18 -23.84
N LEU A 9 -40.81 -21.28 -24.81
CA LEU A 9 -40.72 -19.83 -24.63
C LEU A 9 -42.10 -19.19 -24.81
N LEU A 10 -42.45 -18.25 -23.94
CA LEU A 10 -43.72 -17.54 -23.99
C LEU A 10 -43.63 -16.23 -24.78
N ASN A 11 -42.45 -15.59 -24.76
CA ASN A 11 -42.17 -14.31 -25.41
C ASN A 11 -40.74 -14.28 -25.97
N SER A 12 -40.50 -13.55 -27.06
CA SER A 12 -39.17 -13.40 -27.67
C SER A 12 -38.12 -12.81 -26.71
N SER A 13 -38.54 -11.99 -25.74
CA SER A 13 -37.70 -11.42 -24.68
C SER A 13 -37.17 -12.46 -23.67
N GLU A 14 -37.71 -13.68 -23.67
CA GLU A 14 -37.26 -14.78 -22.80
C GLU A 14 -36.03 -15.52 -23.36
N LYS A 15 -35.54 -15.15 -24.55
CA LYS A 15 -34.34 -15.71 -25.19
C LYS A 15 -33.30 -14.62 -25.48
N LEU A 16 -32.09 -14.82 -24.98
CA LEU A 16 -30.92 -14.01 -25.31
C LEU A 16 -29.92 -14.88 -26.08
N SER A 17 -29.85 -14.71 -27.40
CA SER A 17 -28.86 -15.34 -28.27
C SER A 17 -28.75 -14.61 -29.62
N CYS A 18 -27.77 -14.98 -30.43
CA CYS A 18 -27.63 -14.49 -31.81
C CYS A 18 -28.77 -14.94 -32.77
N ARG A 19 -29.64 -15.88 -32.38
CA ARG A 19 -30.81 -16.30 -33.17
C ARG A 19 -32.11 -15.96 -32.42
N PRO A 20 -33.09 -15.28 -33.05
CA PRO A 20 -34.36 -14.99 -32.41
C PRO A 20 -35.16 -16.27 -32.12
N ALA A 21 -36.15 -16.18 -31.21
CA ALA A 21 -37.07 -17.28 -30.95
C ALA A 21 -37.99 -17.53 -32.17
N PRO A 22 -38.25 -18.79 -32.58
CA PRO A 22 -39.17 -19.08 -33.68
C PRO A 22 -40.60 -18.64 -33.33
N PRO A 23 -41.28 -17.76 -34.10
CA PRO A 23 -42.61 -17.25 -33.75
C PRO A 23 -43.64 -18.36 -33.53
N ARG A 24 -43.67 -19.35 -34.44
CA ARG A 24 -44.55 -20.54 -34.37
C ARG A 24 -44.42 -21.31 -33.05
N GLN A 25 -43.24 -21.33 -32.45
CA GLN A 25 -43.00 -22.02 -31.18
C GLN A 25 -43.67 -21.26 -30.02
N LEU A 26 -43.52 -19.92 -29.99
CA LEU A 26 -44.19 -19.05 -29.02
C LEU A 26 -45.71 -19.20 -29.08
N ASP A 27 -46.27 -19.22 -30.30
CA ASP A 27 -47.72 -19.24 -30.51
C ASP A 27 -48.35 -20.58 -30.14
N VAL A 28 -47.67 -21.70 -30.43
CA VAL A 28 -48.10 -23.04 -29.97
C VAL A 28 -48.11 -23.13 -28.45
N PHE A 29 -47.08 -22.60 -27.76
CA PHE A 29 -47.03 -22.66 -26.30
C PHE A 29 -48.07 -21.74 -25.63
N ARG A 30 -48.32 -20.55 -26.20
CA ARG A 30 -49.43 -19.67 -25.77
C ARG A 30 -50.79 -20.36 -25.90
N ALA A 31 -51.07 -20.94 -27.06
CA ALA A 31 -52.32 -21.66 -27.31
C ALA A 31 -52.50 -22.87 -26.35
N ALA A 32 -51.42 -23.57 -26.02
CA ALA A 32 -51.45 -24.66 -25.04
C ALA A 32 -51.76 -24.19 -23.61
N LEU A 33 -51.20 -23.06 -23.18
CA LEU A 33 -51.53 -22.46 -21.87
C LEU A 33 -52.96 -21.93 -21.82
N GLU A 34 -53.43 -21.30 -22.89
CA GLU A 34 -54.80 -20.80 -23.03
C GLU A 34 -55.83 -21.93 -23.01
N HIS A 35 -55.62 -22.99 -23.80
CA HIS A 35 -56.47 -24.19 -23.82
C HIS A 35 -56.56 -24.87 -22.43
N CYS A 36 -55.43 -24.93 -21.71
CA CYS A 36 -55.39 -25.47 -20.34
C CYS A 36 -55.88 -24.48 -19.26
N ASN A 37 -56.25 -23.25 -19.63
CA ASN A 37 -56.61 -22.16 -18.72
C ASN A 37 -55.54 -21.93 -17.61
N LEU A 38 -54.27 -21.91 -18.03
CA LEU A 38 -53.09 -21.74 -17.17
C LEU A 38 -52.40 -20.41 -17.47
N VAL A 39 -52.04 -19.66 -16.42
CA VAL A 39 -51.32 -18.38 -16.54
C VAL A 39 -49.98 -18.47 -15.81
N ASP A 40 -48.92 -17.93 -16.42
CA ASP A 40 -47.60 -17.78 -15.81
C ASP A 40 -47.71 -16.95 -14.51
N LEU A 41 -47.19 -17.49 -13.41
CA LEU A 41 -47.21 -16.85 -12.09
C LEU A 41 -46.14 -15.74 -11.95
N GLY A 42 -45.36 -15.49 -13.01
CA GLY A 42 -44.25 -14.55 -13.00
C GLY A 42 -43.05 -15.09 -12.21
N PHE A 43 -42.09 -14.22 -11.92
CA PHE A 43 -40.89 -14.58 -11.15
C PHE A 43 -40.22 -13.39 -10.47
N ILE A 44 -39.36 -13.70 -9.50
CA ILE A 44 -38.46 -12.79 -8.80
C ILE A 44 -37.05 -13.38 -8.91
N GLY A 45 -36.13 -12.67 -9.57
CA GLY A 45 -34.74 -13.11 -9.73
C GLY A 45 -34.19 -12.87 -11.13
N TYR A 46 -33.18 -13.65 -11.49
CA TYR A 46 -32.50 -13.57 -12.78
C TYR A 46 -33.40 -14.14 -13.91
N PRO A 47 -33.57 -13.46 -15.06
CA PRO A 47 -34.69 -13.73 -15.97
C PRO A 47 -34.59 -15.01 -16.81
N TYR A 48 -33.39 -15.55 -17.03
CA TYR A 48 -33.18 -16.77 -17.80
C TYR A 48 -32.93 -17.94 -16.85
N THR A 49 -33.63 -19.05 -17.02
CA THR A 49 -33.44 -20.23 -16.17
C THR A 49 -32.43 -21.20 -16.75
N TRP A 50 -32.27 -21.25 -18.07
CA TRP A 50 -31.29 -22.08 -18.77
C TRP A 50 -30.17 -21.26 -19.42
N ASN A 51 -28.97 -21.83 -19.54
CA ASN A 51 -27.79 -21.20 -20.14
C ASN A 51 -26.82 -22.24 -20.72
N ASN A 52 -26.54 -22.17 -22.03
CA ASN A 52 -25.65 -23.11 -22.74
C ASN A 52 -24.15 -22.99 -22.39
N ARG A 53 -23.77 -21.99 -21.57
CA ARG A 53 -22.42 -21.70 -21.07
C ARG A 53 -21.33 -21.47 -22.12
N ARG A 54 -21.68 -21.25 -23.39
CA ARG A 54 -20.71 -20.92 -24.44
C ARG A 54 -20.16 -19.49 -24.27
N LEU A 55 -19.01 -19.20 -24.86
CA LEU A 55 -18.35 -17.90 -24.78
C LEU A 55 -18.85 -16.93 -25.86
N GLY A 56 -18.83 -15.63 -25.55
CA GLY A 56 -19.17 -14.55 -26.48
C GLY A 56 -20.61 -14.64 -27.02
N THR A 57 -20.77 -14.28 -28.30
CA THR A 57 -22.07 -14.26 -29.02
C THR A 57 -22.68 -15.65 -29.26
N ALA A 58 -21.95 -16.72 -28.99
CA ALA A 58 -22.46 -18.10 -29.00
C ALA A 58 -23.19 -18.49 -27.70
N ASN A 59 -23.15 -17.63 -26.66
CA ASN A 59 -23.92 -17.84 -25.44
C ASN A 59 -25.43 -17.69 -25.71
N THR A 60 -26.19 -18.73 -25.38
CA THR A 60 -27.66 -18.74 -25.46
C THR A 60 -28.21 -18.91 -24.06
N LYS A 61 -29.14 -18.03 -23.67
CA LYS A 61 -29.84 -18.07 -22.38
C LYS A 61 -31.34 -17.99 -22.61
N GLU A 62 -32.09 -18.83 -21.92
CA GLU A 62 -33.54 -19.03 -22.17
C GLU A 62 -34.30 -19.17 -20.85
N ARG A 63 -35.58 -18.78 -20.80
CA ARG A 63 -36.47 -19.04 -19.66
C ARG A 63 -37.36 -20.24 -19.99
N LEU A 64 -36.89 -21.42 -19.63
CA LEU A 64 -37.59 -22.70 -19.89
C LEU A 64 -38.36 -23.18 -18.66
N ASP A 65 -37.79 -22.95 -17.47
CA ASP A 65 -38.38 -23.28 -16.18
C ASP A 65 -39.37 -22.19 -15.74
N ARG A 66 -40.62 -22.57 -15.48
CA ARG A 66 -41.66 -21.64 -14.99
C ARG A 66 -42.68 -22.34 -14.08
N ALA A 67 -43.54 -21.55 -13.45
CA ALA A 67 -44.72 -22.06 -12.75
C ALA A 67 -45.97 -21.41 -13.32
N VAL A 68 -46.95 -22.23 -13.70
CA VAL A 68 -48.22 -21.79 -14.31
C VAL A 68 -49.40 -22.34 -13.49
N ALA A 69 -50.45 -21.54 -13.34
CA ALA A 69 -51.63 -21.94 -12.57
C ALA A 69 -52.93 -21.34 -13.12
N ASN A 70 -54.04 -22.05 -12.89
CA ASN A 70 -55.37 -21.60 -13.26
C ASN A 70 -55.94 -20.63 -12.22
N GLN A 71 -57.04 -19.95 -12.58
CA GLN A 71 -57.63 -18.92 -11.75
C GLN A 71 -58.08 -19.44 -10.36
N MET A 72 -58.62 -20.66 -10.28
CA MET A 72 -58.99 -21.29 -9.00
C MET A 72 -57.82 -21.41 -8.02
N TRP A 73 -56.64 -21.77 -8.53
CA TRP A 73 -55.43 -21.86 -7.71
C TRP A 73 -54.97 -20.47 -7.25
N ARG A 74 -54.98 -19.48 -8.16
CA ARG A 74 -54.58 -18.09 -7.85
C ARG A 74 -55.46 -17.46 -6.77
N SER A 75 -56.78 -17.70 -6.80
CA SER A 75 -57.70 -17.24 -5.76
C SER A 75 -57.46 -17.91 -4.41
N LYS A 76 -57.00 -19.17 -4.39
CA LYS A 76 -56.73 -19.92 -3.15
C LYS A 76 -55.38 -19.57 -2.50
N PHE A 77 -54.43 -19.03 -3.28
CA PHE A 77 -53.08 -18.70 -2.81
C PHE A 77 -52.60 -17.33 -3.34
N PRO A 78 -53.22 -16.20 -2.91
CA PRO A 78 -52.93 -14.87 -3.46
C PRO A 78 -51.52 -14.34 -3.12
N GLY A 79 -50.89 -14.83 -2.04
CA GLY A 79 -49.53 -14.45 -1.61
C GLY A 79 -48.40 -15.18 -2.35
N THR A 80 -48.66 -15.72 -3.54
CA THR A 80 -47.72 -16.60 -4.24
C THR A 80 -46.64 -15.81 -5.00
N SER A 81 -45.39 -16.22 -4.80
CA SER A 81 -44.22 -15.73 -5.52
C SER A 81 -43.33 -16.88 -5.97
N VAL A 82 -42.81 -16.80 -7.19
CA VAL A 82 -41.82 -17.74 -7.74
C VAL A 82 -40.45 -17.06 -7.71
N ASN A 83 -39.44 -17.71 -7.16
CA ASN A 83 -38.10 -17.17 -7.02
C ASN A 83 -37.11 -18.02 -7.81
N HIS A 84 -36.30 -17.41 -8.68
CA HIS A 84 -35.22 -18.09 -9.40
C HIS A 84 -33.95 -18.10 -8.52
N ILE A 85 -33.50 -19.27 -8.08
CA ILE A 85 -32.22 -19.39 -7.36
C ILE A 85 -31.08 -19.49 -8.37
N VAL A 86 -30.07 -18.62 -8.25
CA VAL A 86 -28.84 -18.76 -9.03
C VAL A 86 -28.05 -19.99 -8.57
N SER A 87 -27.91 -20.97 -9.46
CA SER A 87 -27.01 -22.12 -9.33
C SER A 87 -25.79 -21.90 -10.23
N HIS A 88 -24.61 -22.30 -9.77
CA HIS A 88 -23.37 -22.23 -10.56
C HIS A 88 -22.88 -23.61 -11.02
N THR A 89 -23.55 -24.69 -10.60
CA THR A 89 -23.21 -26.07 -10.98
C THR A 89 -24.13 -26.57 -12.10
N SER A 90 -25.42 -26.27 -12.05
CA SER A 90 -26.41 -26.58 -13.10
C SER A 90 -26.51 -25.47 -14.14
N ASP A 91 -26.75 -25.85 -15.39
CA ASP A 91 -27.14 -24.98 -16.50
C ASP A 91 -28.58 -24.48 -16.37
N HIS A 92 -29.44 -25.19 -15.63
CA HIS A 92 -30.75 -24.75 -15.15
C HIS A 92 -30.68 -24.03 -13.78
N LEU A 93 -31.67 -23.18 -13.50
CA LEU A 93 -31.87 -22.50 -12.23
C LEU A 93 -33.04 -23.12 -11.44
N PRO A 94 -32.82 -23.57 -10.18
CA PRO A 94 -33.92 -24.04 -9.33
C PRO A 94 -34.98 -22.97 -9.08
N LEU A 95 -36.26 -23.36 -9.20
CA LEU A 95 -37.41 -22.54 -8.83
C LEU A 95 -37.81 -22.80 -7.37
N ILE A 96 -38.11 -21.74 -6.61
CA ILE A 96 -38.84 -21.84 -5.33
C ILE A 96 -40.15 -21.07 -5.44
N LEU A 97 -41.27 -21.78 -5.35
CA LEU A 97 -42.58 -21.20 -5.10
C LEU A 97 -42.78 -21.00 -3.60
N GLN A 98 -43.14 -19.79 -3.17
CA GLN A 98 -43.52 -19.47 -1.79
C GLN A 98 -44.86 -18.76 -1.78
N ASN A 99 -45.81 -19.25 -0.97
CA ASN A 99 -47.01 -18.50 -0.59
C ASN A 99 -46.75 -17.81 0.75
N LYS A 100 -46.51 -16.50 0.74
CA LYS A 100 -46.33 -15.66 1.93
C LYS A 100 -46.99 -14.32 1.65
N GLU A 101 -47.84 -13.86 2.57
CA GLU A 101 -48.25 -12.46 2.54
C GLU A 101 -47.00 -11.56 2.57
N PRO A 102 -46.88 -10.58 1.67
CA PRO A 102 -45.71 -9.72 1.62
C PRO A 102 -45.65 -8.91 2.92
N PRO A 103 -44.55 -8.97 3.69
CA PRO A 103 -44.43 -8.16 4.89
C PRO A 103 -44.52 -6.68 4.49
N LYS A 104 -45.37 -5.92 5.18
CA LYS A 104 -45.50 -4.46 5.04
C LYS A 104 -44.23 -3.73 5.52
N LEU A 105 -43.14 -3.90 4.77
CA LEU A 105 -41.92 -3.11 4.88
C LEU A 105 -42.13 -1.83 4.07
N GLY A 106 -42.45 -0.74 4.78
CA GLY A 106 -42.64 0.57 4.20
C GLY A 106 -41.43 1.06 3.39
N TYR A 107 -41.71 1.92 2.42
CA TYR A 107 -40.74 2.70 1.64
C TYR A 107 -39.71 1.90 0.81
N LYS A 108 -40.13 1.48 -0.39
CA LYS A 108 -39.26 1.52 -1.59
C LYS A 108 -39.01 2.99 -2.02
N GLY A 109 -38.40 3.79 -1.14
CA GLY A 109 -37.80 5.06 -1.58
C GLY A 109 -36.63 4.76 -2.52
N ARG A 110 -36.60 5.36 -3.71
CA ARG A 110 -35.43 5.30 -4.59
C ARG A 110 -34.22 5.84 -3.81
N ARG A 111 -33.14 5.06 -3.76
CA ARG A 111 -31.86 5.51 -3.18
C ARG A 111 -31.11 6.34 -4.21
N GLY A 112 -30.39 7.36 -3.77
CA GLY A 112 -29.50 8.12 -4.64
C GLY A 112 -28.48 7.22 -5.35
N PHE A 113 -28.18 7.56 -6.61
CA PHE A 113 -27.18 6.89 -7.43
C PHE A 113 -25.80 6.99 -6.79
N LYS A 114 -24.93 6.00 -7.03
CA LYS A 114 -23.51 6.04 -6.69
C LYS A 114 -22.70 5.34 -7.78
N PHE A 115 -21.68 6.01 -8.28
CA PHE A 115 -20.70 5.42 -9.19
C PHE A 115 -19.77 4.50 -8.40
N GLU A 116 -19.63 3.26 -8.86
CA GLU A 116 -18.81 2.21 -8.23
C GLU A 116 -17.85 1.66 -9.29
N GLU A 117 -16.63 1.34 -8.89
CA GLU A 117 -15.52 0.93 -9.78
C GLU A 117 -15.89 -0.18 -10.77
N ALA A 118 -16.73 -1.12 -10.35
CA ALA A 118 -17.08 -2.25 -11.19
C ALA A 118 -17.95 -1.89 -12.41
N TRP A 119 -18.45 -0.65 -12.54
CA TRP A 119 -18.99 -0.14 -13.82
C TRP A 119 -17.95 -0.06 -14.92
N LEU A 120 -16.67 0.11 -14.57
CA LEU A 120 -15.53 0.08 -15.51
C LEU A 120 -15.29 -1.32 -16.11
N LEU A 121 -15.96 -2.35 -15.61
CA LEU A 121 -15.94 -3.71 -16.16
C LEU A 121 -17.03 -3.95 -17.23
N TRP A 122 -17.82 -2.92 -17.55
CA TRP A 122 -18.78 -2.99 -18.64
C TRP A 122 -18.25 -2.21 -19.86
N ASP A 123 -18.02 -2.93 -20.95
CA ASP A 123 -17.41 -2.42 -22.18
C ASP A 123 -18.14 -1.20 -22.81
N GLY A 124 -19.44 -1.01 -22.53
CA GLY A 124 -20.22 0.14 -23.00
C GLY A 124 -20.33 1.31 -21.99
N CYS A 125 -19.61 1.26 -20.86
CA CYS A 125 -19.68 2.30 -19.83
C CYS A 125 -19.14 3.64 -20.34
N GLU A 126 -17.99 3.61 -21.02
CA GLU A 126 -17.34 4.81 -21.58
C GLU A 126 -18.20 5.46 -22.66
N GLN A 127 -18.75 4.67 -23.59
CA GLN A 127 -19.69 5.16 -24.61
C GLN A 127 -20.91 5.85 -24.00
N VAL A 128 -21.49 5.29 -22.92
CA VAL A 128 -22.65 5.92 -22.24
C VAL A 128 -22.29 7.26 -21.58
N ILE A 129 -21.07 7.42 -21.11
CA ILE A 129 -20.58 8.66 -20.49
C ILE A 129 -20.28 9.69 -21.58
N GLN A 130 -19.60 9.30 -22.66
CA GLN A 130 -19.35 10.14 -23.83
C GLN A 130 -20.67 10.65 -24.44
N GLU A 131 -21.61 9.75 -24.76
CA GLU A 131 -22.94 10.12 -25.26
C GLU A 131 -23.71 11.06 -24.31
N ALA A 132 -23.51 10.95 -23.00
CA ALA A 132 -24.19 11.81 -22.03
C ALA A 132 -23.58 13.22 -21.98
N TRP A 133 -22.26 13.33 -22.18
CA TRP A 133 -21.54 14.60 -22.24
C TRP A 133 -21.74 15.31 -23.59
N ASP A 134 -21.67 14.58 -24.72
CA ASP A 134 -21.84 15.14 -26.07
C ASP A 134 -23.26 15.69 -26.32
N ASN A 135 -24.29 15.03 -25.77
CA ASN A 135 -25.70 15.43 -25.95
C ASN A 135 -26.21 16.36 -24.84
N GLY A 136 -25.42 16.61 -23.79
CA GLY A 136 -25.82 17.39 -22.62
C GLY A 136 -25.40 18.86 -22.73
N ARG A 137 -26.37 19.78 -22.83
CA ARG A 137 -26.11 21.22 -22.62
C ARG A 137 -25.83 21.49 -21.13
N GLY A 138 -24.60 21.22 -20.68
CA GLY A 138 -24.13 21.48 -19.30
C GLY A 138 -24.22 20.28 -18.34
N GLY A 139 -23.29 20.24 -17.39
CA GLY A 139 -22.92 19.02 -16.64
C GLY A 139 -24.04 18.31 -15.86
N ASN A 140 -24.98 19.04 -15.25
CA ASN A 140 -26.06 18.42 -14.46
C ASN A 140 -26.98 17.51 -15.31
N SER A 141 -27.25 17.89 -16.56
CA SER A 141 -28.04 17.07 -17.51
C SER A 141 -27.32 15.77 -17.90
N ALA A 142 -26.00 15.85 -18.06
CA ALA A 142 -25.17 14.71 -18.41
C ALA A 142 -25.10 13.70 -17.25
N LEU A 143 -24.88 14.18 -16.01
CA LEU A 143 -24.87 13.36 -14.79
C LEU A 143 -26.20 12.60 -14.59
N GLU A 144 -27.35 13.26 -14.76
CA GLU A 144 -28.66 12.59 -14.72
C GLU A 144 -28.82 11.49 -15.77
N THR A 145 -28.28 11.73 -16.97
CA THR A 145 -28.35 10.77 -18.09
C THR A 145 -27.50 9.54 -17.79
N VAL A 146 -26.30 9.73 -17.23
CA VAL A 146 -25.45 8.65 -16.71
C VAL A 146 -26.17 7.88 -15.60
N HIS A 147 -26.81 8.57 -14.64
CA HIS A 147 -27.58 7.93 -13.56
C HIS A 147 -28.70 7.02 -14.11
N LYS A 148 -29.45 7.50 -15.11
CA LYS A 148 -30.56 6.78 -15.75
C LYS A 148 -30.05 5.57 -16.58
N LYS A 149 -29.04 5.75 -17.44
CA LYS A 149 -28.50 4.69 -18.31
C LYS A 149 -27.74 3.60 -17.53
N ILE A 150 -26.95 3.97 -16.53
CA ILE A 150 -26.11 3.00 -15.76
C ILE A 150 -26.91 2.31 -14.64
N GLY A 151 -27.81 3.03 -13.95
CA GLY A 151 -28.54 2.54 -12.77
C GLY A 151 -29.39 1.27 -12.98
N GLY A 152 -29.69 0.89 -14.23
CA GLY A 152 -30.47 -0.31 -14.56
C GLY A 152 -29.75 -1.64 -14.37
N LYS A 153 -28.40 -1.68 -14.35
CA LYS A 153 -27.61 -2.92 -14.47
C LYS A 153 -27.14 -3.48 -13.11
N GLN A 154 -28.08 -3.88 -12.26
CA GLN A 154 -27.84 -4.18 -10.82
C GLN A 154 -26.91 -5.38 -10.48
N GLU A 155 -26.52 -6.22 -11.44
CA GLU A 155 -25.76 -7.46 -11.16
C GLU A 155 -24.38 -7.19 -10.54
N ILE A 156 -23.71 -6.15 -11.04
CA ILE A 156 -22.37 -5.71 -10.62
C ILE A 156 -22.39 -5.10 -9.20
N TYR A 157 -23.43 -4.30 -8.90
CA TYR A 157 -23.61 -3.55 -7.65
C TYR A 157 -23.61 -4.42 -6.38
N TRP A 158 -24.04 -5.68 -6.45
CA TRP A 158 -24.10 -6.55 -5.27
C TRP A 158 -22.76 -7.13 -4.83
N ALA A 159 -21.80 -7.31 -5.74
CA ALA A 159 -20.50 -7.92 -5.41
C ALA A 159 -19.62 -7.01 -4.54
N GLN A 160 -19.56 -5.72 -4.88
CA GLN A 160 -18.61 -4.77 -4.28
C GLN A 160 -19.08 -4.20 -2.92
N ARG A 161 -20.39 -4.28 -2.62
CA ARG A 161 -20.99 -3.85 -1.32
C ARG A 161 -20.45 -4.58 -0.08
N SER A 162 -19.62 -5.60 -0.25
CA SER A 162 -18.85 -6.23 0.83
C SER A 162 -17.75 -5.32 1.43
N ARG A 163 -17.21 -4.35 0.66
CA ARG A 163 -16.12 -3.42 1.03
C ARG A 163 -14.92 -4.12 1.69
N VAL A 164 -14.22 -4.95 0.91
CA VAL A 164 -13.07 -5.76 1.34
C VAL A 164 -11.81 -5.39 0.53
N ASN A 165 -11.00 -4.47 1.04
CA ASN A 165 -9.88 -3.83 0.32
C ASN A 165 -8.62 -4.73 0.10
N TRP A 166 -8.73 -6.06 0.14
CA TRP A 166 -7.56 -6.96 0.01
C TRP A 166 -7.67 -8.01 -1.12
N ILE A 167 -8.60 -7.81 -2.06
CA ILE A 167 -8.71 -8.62 -3.27
C ILE A 167 -8.05 -7.85 -4.42
N LYS A 168 -6.99 -8.43 -5.01
CA LYS A 168 -6.58 -8.11 -6.39
C LYS A 168 -7.49 -8.92 -7.34
N HIS A 169 -7.80 -8.35 -8.50
CA HIS A 169 -8.76 -8.86 -9.49
C HIS A 169 -8.70 -10.40 -9.67
N GLY A 170 -9.84 -11.09 -9.52
CA GLY A 170 -9.96 -12.52 -9.86
C GLY A 170 -11.10 -13.31 -9.18
N ASP A 171 -11.42 -13.05 -7.92
CA ASP A 171 -12.36 -13.92 -7.16
C ASP A 171 -13.85 -13.62 -7.45
N LYS A 172 -14.58 -14.66 -7.90
CA LYS A 172 -16.01 -14.60 -8.29
C LYS A 172 -16.94 -14.25 -7.11
N ASN A 173 -18.11 -13.68 -7.44
CA ASN A 173 -19.17 -13.28 -6.50
C ASN A 173 -19.74 -14.47 -5.70
N SER A 174 -19.11 -14.79 -4.57
CA SER A 174 -19.48 -15.93 -3.72
C SER A 174 -20.53 -15.59 -2.64
N LYS A 175 -21.24 -16.63 -2.17
CA LYS A 175 -22.20 -16.60 -1.05
C LYS A 175 -21.68 -15.86 0.20
N PHE A 176 -20.35 -15.86 0.41
CA PHE A 176 -19.68 -15.14 1.49
C PHE A 176 -19.88 -13.62 1.42
N PHE A 177 -19.82 -13.01 0.23
CA PHE A 177 -19.93 -11.55 0.08
C PHE A 177 -21.37 -11.06 0.33
N HIS A 178 -22.37 -11.79 -0.18
CA HIS A 178 -23.79 -11.54 0.11
C HIS A 178 -24.10 -11.62 1.61
N LEU A 179 -23.62 -12.68 2.28
CA LEU A 179 -23.75 -12.81 3.75
C LEU A 179 -23.07 -11.66 4.49
N LYS A 180 -21.90 -11.17 4.02
CA LYS A 180 -21.21 -10.04 4.64
C LYS A 180 -21.91 -8.70 4.42
N ALA A 181 -22.44 -8.44 3.22
CA ALA A 181 -23.21 -7.24 2.93
C ALA A 181 -24.50 -7.20 3.77
N SER A 182 -25.20 -8.33 3.90
CA SER A 182 -26.42 -8.47 4.72
C SER A 182 -26.15 -8.33 6.22
N GLN A 183 -25.11 -8.97 6.76
CA GLN A 183 -24.70 -8.78 8.17
C GLN A 183 -24.29 -7.33 8.45
N ARG A 184 -23.59 -6.67 7.53
CA ARG A 184 -23.24 -5.25 7.67
C ARG A 184 -24.48 -4.35 7.59
N ARG A 185 -25.47 -4.67 6.74
CA ARG A 185 -26.76 -3.98 6.70
C ARG A 185 -27.51 -4.11 8.03
N GLN A 186 -27.61 -5.32 8.58
CA GLN A 186 -28.26 -5.56 9.87
C GLN A 186 -27.57 -4.80 11.01
N LYS A 187 -26.23 -4.84 11.08
CA LYS A 187 -25.47 -4.15 12.14
C LYS A 187 -25.47 -2.62 12.04
N ASN A 188 -25.65 -2.06 10.83
CA ASN A 188 -25.62 -0.63 10.58
C ASN A 188 -27.03 -0.03 10.37
N LEU A 189 -28.10 -0.81 10.55
CA LEU A 189 -29.47 -0.31 10.48
C LEU A 189 -29.76 0.48 11.77
N ILE A 190 -30.11 1.76 11.64
CA ILE A 190 -30.56 2.55 12.79
C ILE A 190 -32.02 2.14 13.05
N GLN A 191 -32.24 1.49 14.20
CA GLN A 191 -33.56 1.04 14.68
C GLN A 191 -34.21 2.04 15.66
N GLY A 192 -33.43 3.01 16.14
CA GLY A 192 -33.84 4.05 17.06
C GLY A 192 -32.64 4.77 17.68
N ILE A 193 -32.89 5.90 18.34
CA ILE A 193 -31.93 6.63 19.18
C ILE A 193 -32.62 7.07 20.47
N MET A 194 -31.83 7.34 21.51
CA MET A 194 -32.38 7.98 22.71
C MET A 194 -32.29 9.51 22.58
N ASP A 195 -33.37 10.19 22.96
CA ASP A 195 -33.41 11.64 23.08
C ASP A 195 -32.70 12.14 24.35
N THR A 196 -32.70 13.45 24.57
CA THR A 196 -32.11 14.10 25.75
C THR A 196 -32.84 13.81 27.06
N GLU A 197 -34.09 13.33 26.98
CA GLU A 197 -34.93 12.93 28.12
C GLU A 197 -34.80 11.43 28.43
N GLY A 198 -34.00 10.69 27.66
CA GLY A 198 -33.76 9.25 27.82
C GLY A 198 -34.81 8.34 27.19
N ARG A 199 -35.75 8.88 26.40
CA ARG A 199 -36.77 8.10 25.69
C ARG A 199 -36.20 7.52 24.40
N CYS A 200 -36.55 6.26 24.10
CA CYS A 200 -36.08 5.56 22.91
C CYS A 200 -37.02 5.80 21.72
N VAL A 201 -36.64 6.75 20.87
CA VAL A 201 -37.35 7.13 19.63
C VAL A 201 -37.03 6.12 18.53
N LYS A 202 -38.06 5.61 17.85
CA LYS A 202 -37.94 4.52 16.85
C LYS A 202 -38.49 4.87 15.47
N ASP A 203 -39.36 5.88 15.35
CA ASP A 203 -39.80 6.34 14.04
C ASP A 203 -38.66 7.05 13.30
N ILE A 204 -38.60 6.91 11.97
CA ILE A 204 -37.50 7.42 11.15
C ILE A 204 -37.52 8.95 11.06
N GLU A 205 -38.69 9.58 11.07
CA GLU A 205 -38.84 11.03 10.97
C GLU A 205 -38.49 11.70 12.31
N ASP A 206 -38.94 11.13 13.43
CA ASP A 206 -38.55 11.59 14.77
C ASP A 206 -37.04 11.36 15.03
N VAL A 207 -36.50 10.22 14.62
CA VAL A 207 -35.05 9.91 14.64
C VAL A 207 -34.27 10.94 13.79
N ALA A 208 -34.83 11.41 12.68
CA ALA A 208 -34.23 12.49 11.89
C ALA A 208 -34.33 13.84 12.61
N GLY A 209 -35.49 14.16 13.20
CA GLY A 209 -35.70 15.38 13.99
C GLY A 209 -34.70 15.53 15.13
N VAL A 210 -34.55 14.49 15.96
CA VAL A 210 -33.57 14.47 17.08
C VAL A 210 -32.13 14.67 16.57
N ALA A 211 -31.76 14.01 15.47
CA ALA A 211 -30.42 14.15 14.90
C ALA A 211 -30.17 15.56 14.32
N VAL A 212 -31.15 16.13 13.62
CA VAL A 212 -31.07 17.47 13.03
C VAL A 212 -31.02 18.55 14.11
N GLN A 213 -31.87 18.46 15.14
CA GLN A 213 -31.84 19.37 16.29
C GLN A 213 -30.50 19.31 17.04
N TYR A 214 -29.99 18.10 17.29
CA TYR A 214 -28.68 17.92 17.93
C TYR A 214 -27.56 18.60 17.15
N PHE A 215 -27.50 18.39 15.82
CA PHE A 215 -26.49 19.02 14.99
C PHE A 215 -26.69 20.53 14.87
N ASN A 216 -27.91 21.02 14.66
CA ASN A 216 -28.21 22.46 14.65
C ASN A 216 -27.70 23.13 15.93
N HIS A 217 -27.99 22.58 17.11
CA HIS A 217 -27.47 23.11 18.38
C HIS A 217 -25.93 23.05 18.45
N LEU A 218 -25.31 21.95 18.01
CA LEU A 218 -23.85 21.75 17.95
C LEU A 218 -23.11 22.60 16.87
N PHE A 219 -23.85 23.28 16.01
CA PHE A 219 -23.34 24.12 14.93
C PHE A 219 -23.79 25.59 15.03
N SER A 220 -24.66 25.91 16.00
CA SER A 220 -25.15 27.26 16.29
C SER A 220 -24.12 28.08 17.08
N LYS A 221 -24.06 29.38 16.78
CA LYS A 221 -23.08 30.33 17.32
C LYS A 221 -23.47 30.82 18.72
N GLY A 222 -22.55 30.77 19.68
CA GLY A 222 -22.60 31.59 20.90
C GLY A 222 -21.97 32.97 20.65
N PRO A 223 -22.43 34.04 21.32
CA PRO A 223 -21.73 35.32 21.31
C PRO A 223 -20.40 35.20 22.07
N CYS A 224 -19.30 35.57 21.42
CA CYS A 224 -17.96 35.63 22.03
C CYS A 224 -17.47 37.08 22.01
N SER A 225 -17.19 37.64 23.20
CA SER A 225 -16.72 39.01 23.40
C SER A 225 -15.21 39.16 23.64
N ARG A 226 -14.47 38.04 23.80
CA ARG A 226 -13.05 38.03 24.25
C ARG A 226 -12.06 37.49 23.21
N ILE A 227 -12.37 37.62 21.92
CA ILE A 227 -11.58 36.98 20.86
C ILE A 227 -10.25 37.71 20.56
N GLU A 228 -10.18 39.03 20.81
CA GLU A 228 -8.99 39.84 20.56
C GLU A 228 -7.80 39.39 21.44
N GLU A 229 -8.04 39.11 22.72
CA GLU A 229 -7.05 38.55 23.65
C GLU A 229 -6.40 37.25 23.14
N CYS A 230 -7.15 36.46 22.34
CA CYS A 230 -6.66 35.22 21.73
C CYS A 230 -5.86 35.46 20.43
N LEU A 231 -6.16 36.53 19.70
CA LEU A 231 -5.55 36.88 18.41
C LEU A 231 -4.19 37.56 18.57
N GLU A 232 -3.96 38.27 19.68
CA GLU A 232 -2.64 38.83 20.03
C GLU A 232 -1.58 37.75 20.26
N ALA A 233 -1.98 36.57 20.73
CA ALA A 233 -1.09 35.44 20.99
C ALA A 233 -0.69 34.65 19.72
N VAL A 234 -1.16 35.05 18.53
CA VAL A 234 -0.89 34.33 17.27
C VAL A 234 0.34 34.92 16.57
N PRO A 235 1.47 34.19 16.47
CA PRO A 235 2.64 34.68 15.76
C PRO A 235 2.47 34.59 14.24
N HIS A 236 2.96 35.60 13.52
CA HIS A 236 3.06 35.58 12.05
C HIS A 236 4.03 34.48 11.59
N LYS A 237 3.67 33.73 10.54
CA LYS A 237 4.44 32.55 10.06
C LYS A 237 4.59 32.41 8.56
N VAL A 238 3.69 32.98 7.78
CA VAL A 238 3.80 32.99 6.31
C VAL A 238 4.87 34.00 5.92
N THR A 239 5.85 33.61 5.10
CA THR A 239 6.89 34.52 4.58
C THR A 239 6.39 35.28 3.35
N SER A 240 7.04 36.38 2.95
CA SER A 240 6.68 37.13 1.74
C SER A 240 6.74 36.28 0.47
N GLU A 241 7.68 35.32 0.40
CA GLU A 241 7.77 34.33 -0.69
C GLU A 241 6.55 33.39 -0.70
N MET A 242 6.10 32.91 0.46
CA MET A 242 4.87 32.12 0.56
C MET A 242 3.63 32.96 0.22
N GLN A 243 3.61 34.26 0.53
CA GLN A 243 2.50 35.15 0.14
C GLN A 243 2.41 35.30 -1.38
N GLN A 244 3.54 35.41 -2.09
CA GLN A 244 3.55 35.43 -3.57
C GLN A 244 2.94 34.15 -4.14
N ILE A 245 3.45 32.98 -3.74
CA ILE A 245 2.94 31.66 -4.19
C ILE A 245 1.44 31.49 -3.90
N LEU A 246 0.93 32.04 -2.78
CA LEU A 246 -0.49 31.97 -2.41
C LEU A 246 -1.39 33.01 -3.14
N THR A 247 -0.79 33.91 -3.91
CA THR A 247 -1.48 34.98 -4.67
C THR A 247 -1.39 34.77 -6.19
N ASP A 248 -0.49 33.90 -6.66
CA ASP A 248 -0.38 33.49 -8.07
C ASP A 248 -1.68 32.83 -8.59
N GLU A 249 -1.87 32.84 -9.91
CA GLU A 249 -3.03 32.23 -10.59
C GLU A 249 -2.94 30.70 -10.63
N PHE A 250 -4.07 30.04 -10.38
CA PHE A 250 -4.15 28.57 -10.46
C PHE A 250 -4.17 28.09 -11.91
N ASN A 251 -3.56 26.93 -12.16
CA ASN A 251 -3.46 26.32 -13.50
C ASN A 251 -4.07 24.91 -13.58
N GLU A 252 -4.26 24.40 -14.81
CA GLU A 252 -4.85 23.07 -15.06
C GLU A 252 -4.05 21.93 -14.40
N ASP A 253 -2.71 21.97 -14.49
CA ASP A 253 -1.86 20.88 -14.01
C ASP A 253 -1.97 20.71 -12.49
N GLU A 254 -2.14 21.80 -11.73
CA GLU A 254 -2.41 21.76 -10.29
C GLU A 254 -3.76 21.12 -9.97
N ILE A 255 -4.83 21.49 -10.68
CA ILE A 255 -6.18 20.92 -10.51
C ILE A 255 -6.15 19.41 -10.77
N LYS A 256 -5.50 19.00 -11.86
CA LYS A 256 -5.32 17.61 -12.25
C LYS A 256 -4.47 16.85 -11.24
N ALA A 257 -3.36 17.43 -10.78
CA ALA A 257 -2.51 16.83 -9.74
C ALA A 257 -3.28 16.64 -8.42
N ALA A 258 -4.07 17.63 -8.00
CA ALA A 258 -4.91 17.54 -6.79
C ALA A 258 -5.97 16.44 -6.90
N LEU A 259 -6.71 16.37 -8.01
CA LEU A 259 -7.71 15.33 -8.25
C LEU A 259 -7.09 13.92 -8.25
N PHE A 260 -5.94 13.74 -8.89
CA PHE A 260 -5.28 12.43 -8.98
C PHE A 260 -4.62 11.98 -7.66
N GLN A 261 -4.39 12.88 -6.71
CA GLN A 261 -4.03 12.55 -5.33
C GLN A 261 -5.22 12.04 -4.49
N MET A 262 -6.47 12.28 -4.91
CA MET A 262 -7.65 11.82 -4.19
C MET A 262 -7.79 10.29 -4.21
N GLY A 263 -8.27 9.72 -3.10
CA GLY A 263 -8.53 8.28 -3.02
C GLY A 263 -9.71 7.87 -3.91
N SER A 264 -9.43 7.14 -4.99
CA SER A 264 -10.39 6.75 -6.03
C SER A 264 -11.75 6.23 -5.52
N THR A 265 -11.75 5.29 -4.56
CA THR A 265 -12.96 4.62 -4.02
C THR A 265 -13.48 5.22 -2.71
N LYS A 266 -13.22 6.51 -2.45
CA LYS A 266 -13.81 7.23 -1.30
C LYS A 266 -15.33 7.36 -1.46
N ALA A 267 -16.01 7.71 -0.36
CA ALA A 267 -17.46 7.84 -0.39
C ALA A 267 -17.85 9.04 -1.29
N PRO A 268 -18.76 8.87 -2.27
CA PRO A 268 -19.18 9.94 -3.15
C PRO A 268 -20.07 10.96 -2.43
N GLY A 269 -20.12 12.17 -3.00
CA GLY A 269 -20.97 13.27 -2.55
C GLY A 269 -22.46 13.05 -2.83
N PRO A 270 -23.27 14.12 -2.82
CA PRO A 270 -24.68 14.07 -3.22
C PRO A 270 -24.89 13.75 -4.70
N ASP A 271 -23.95 14.18 -5.56
CA ASP A 271 -23.83 13.85 -6.97
C ASP A 271 -23.76 12.34 -7.24
N GLY A 272 -23.24 11.56 -6.29
CA GLY A 272 -23.05 10.13 -6.44
C GLY A 272 -21.73 9.74 -7.12
N MET A 273 -20.94 10.68 -7.65
CA MET A 273 -19.65 10.39 -8.27
C MET A 273 -18.52 10.39 -7.23
N ASN A 274 -17.53 9.52 -7.45
CA ASN A 274 -16.32 9.44 -6.63
C ASN A 274 -15.10 9.84 -7.46
N ALA A 275 -13.96 10.07 -6.81
CA ALA A 275 -12.73 10.47 -7.49
C ALA A 275 -12.33 9.51 -8.63
N LEU A 276 -12.65 8.21 -8.53
CA LEU A 276 -12.42 7.25 -9.60
C LEU A 276 -13.11 7.61 -10.93
N PHE A 277 -14.32 8.18 -10.89
CA PHE A 277 -15.04 8.62 -12.11
C PHE A 277 -14.20 9.69 -12.84
N TYR A 278 -13.89 10.78 -12.15
CA TYR A 278 -13.13 11.89 -12.71
C TYR A 278 -11.70 11.48 -13.12
N GLN A 279 -11.03 10.61 -12.34
CA GLN A 279 -9.71 10.06 -12.66
C GLN A 279 -9.70 9.13 -13.88
N LYS A 280 -10.84 8.53 -14.25
CA LYS A 280 -10.95 7.57 -15.37
C LYS A 280 -11.49 8.17 -16.65
N PHE A 281 -12.37 9.15 -16.55
CA PHE A 281 -12.97 9.83 -17.69
C PHE A 281 -12.48 11.27 -17.82
N TRP A 282 -11.26 11.56 -17.35
CA TRP A 282 -10.65 12.91 -17.42
C TRP A 282 -10.59 13.44 -18.85
N HIS A 283 -10.40 12.57 -19.85
CA HIS A 283 -10.44 12.92 -21.27
C HIS A 283 -11.83 13.29 -21.82
N ILE A 284 -12.89 13.09 -21.02
CA ILE A 284 -14.28 13.42 -21.36
C ILE A 284 -14.79 14.58 -20.50
N VAL A 285 -14.46 14.59 -19.21
CA VAL A 285 -15.01 15.54 -18.23
C VAL A 285 -14.01 16.60 -17.74
N GLY A 286 -12.72 16.45 -18.09
CA GLY A 286 -11.62 17.26 -17.58
C GLY A 286 -11.82 18.75 -17.81
N ASP A 287 -11.97 19.16 -19.07
CA ASP A 287 -12.04 20.56 -19.49
C ASP A 287 -13.13 21.35 -18.76
N ILE A 288 -14.30 20.72 -18.52
CA ILE A 288 -15.43 21.31 -17.78
C ILE A 288 -15.13 21.40 -16.29
N VAL A 289 -14.47 20.39 -15.70
CA VAL A 289 -14.03 20.42 -14.30
C VAL A 289 -12.95 21.47 -14.08
N VAL A 290 -11.99 21.59 -15.01
CA VAL A 290 -10.92 22.60 -14.99
C VAL A 290 -11.54 23.99 -15.07
N SER A 291 -12.42 24.23 -16.05
CA SER A 291 -13.10 25.53 -16.22
C SER A 291 -13.85 25.96 -14.96
N ALA A 292 -14.69 25.08 -14.40
CA ALA A 292 -15.49 25.39 -13.20
C ALA A 292 -14.65 25.55 -11.93
N VAL A 293 -13.48 24.88 -11.84
CA VAL A 293 -12.56 25.05 -10.71
C VAL A 293 -11.73 26.32 -10.86
N LEU A 294 -11.33 26.71 -12.07
CA LEU A 294 -10.62 27.98 -12.32
C LEU A 294 -11.54 29.20 -12.11
N GLU A 295 -12.81 29.15 -12.55
CA GLU A 295 -13.82 30.19 -12.29
C GLU A 295 -13.99 30.44 -10.77
N PHE A 296 -13.92 29.39 -9.95
CA PHE A 296 -13.90 29.55 -8.49
C PHE A 296 -12.54 30.02 -7.96
N LEU A 297 -11.44 29.36 -8.36
CA LEU A 297 -10.13 29.59 -7.76
C LEU A 297 -9.48 30.91 -8.19
N ASN A 298 -9.79 31.44 -9.37
CA ASN A 298 -9.27 32.71 -9.84
C ASN A 298 -10.30 33.83 -9.61
N ASP A 299 -11.53 33.69 -10.12
CA ASP A 299 -12.56 34.74 -10.09
C ASP A 299 -13.42 34.76 -8.81
N GLY A 300 -13.32 33.73 -7.95
CA GLY A 300 -14.00 33.66 -6.65
C GLY A 300 -15.46 33.19 -6.69
N HIS A 301 -15.99 32.82 -7.86
CA HIS A 301 -17.38 32.42 -8.02
C HIS A 301 -17.57 30.90 -7.81
N MET A 302 -18.13 30.51 -6.66
CA MET A 302 -18.49 29.11 -6.38
C MET A 302 -19.98 28.85 -6.61
N MET A 303 -20.32 27.85 -7.42
CA MET A 303 -21.70 27.35 -7.53
C MET A 303 -22.15 26.72 -6.19
N PRO A 304 -23.21 27.24 -5.52
CA PRO A 304 -23.64 26.76 -4.20
C PRO A 304 -23.96 25.25 -4.17
N GLU A 305 -24.41 24.70 -5.29
CA GLU A 305 -24.79 23.30 -5.44
C GLU A 305 -23.63 22.33 -5.17
N LEU A 306 -22.38 22.76 -5.44
CA LEU A 306 -21.17 21.94 -5.30
C LEU A 306 -20.77 21.71 -3.83
N ASN A 307 -21.18 22.58 -2.90
CA ASN A 307 -20.77 22.53 -1.49
C ASN A 307 -21.80 21.83 -0.57
N HIS A 308 -22.74 21.06 -1.14
CA HIS A 308 -23.65 20.20 -0.39
C HIS A 308 -22.95 18.93 0.11
N THR A 309 -23.18 18.53 1.36
CA THR A 309 -22.59 17.31 1.92
C THR A 309 -23.52 16.52 2.84
N HIS A 310 -23.10 15.29 3.17
CA HIS A 310 -23.91 14.28 3.84
C HIS A 310 -23.30 13.83 5.18
N ILE A 311 -23.99 14.10 6.29
CA ILE A 311 -23.63 13.57 7.62
C ILE A 311 -24.08 12.11 7.71
N VAL A 312 -23.12 11.18 7.83
CA VAL A 312 -23.39 9.75 8.02
C VAL A 312 -23.17 9.34 9.47
N LEU A 313 -24.25 8.94 10.15
CA LEU A 313 -24.18 8.37 11.49
C LEU A 313 -23.48 6.99 11.46
N ALA A 314 -22.36 6.88 12.20
CA ALA A 314 -21.56 5.67 12.28
C ALA A 314 -21.18 5.32 13.72
N ASN A 315 -21.23 4.03 14.06
CA ASN A 315 -20.75 3.55 15.36
C ASN A 315 -19.26 3.89 15.54
N ARG A 316 -18.94 4.58 16.65
CA ARG A 316 -17.61 5.18 16.91
C ARG A 316 -16.46 4.21 16.61
N LEU A 317 -15.60 4.62 15.69
CA LEU A 317 -14.26 4.07 15.48
C LEU A 317 -13.25 5.09 16.02
N LYS A 318 -12.15 4.62 16.62
CA LYS A 318 -11.07 5.51 17.08
C LYS A 318 -10.40 6.17 15.87
N GLN A 319 -10.32 7.50 15.87
CA GLN A 319 -9.78 8.31 14.78
C GLN A 319 -8.23 8.34 14.79
N SER A 320 -7.65 8.82 13.70
CA SER A 320 -6.22 9.04 13.48
C SER A 320 -5.99 10.48 12.98
N ALA A 321 -4.90 11.12 13.39
CA ALA A 321 -4.63 12.53 13.11
C ALA A 321 -4.19 12.83 11.65
N PHE A 322 -4.19 14.13 11.33
CA PHE A 322 -4.10 14.71 9.99
C PHE A 322 -2.90 15.65 9.86
N VAL A 323 -1.67 15.13 9.92
CA VAL A 323 -0.46 15.93 9.62
C VAL A 323 0.48 15.10 8.72
N PRO A 324 0.72 15.50 7.46
CA PRO A 324 1.69 14.85 6.58
C PRO A 324 3.10 14.79 7.21
N GLY A 325 3.84 13.72 6.95
CA GLY A 325 5.20 13.53 7.48
C GLY A 325 5.31 13.21 8.98
N ARG A 326 4.23 13.31 9.76
CA ARG A 326 4.21 13.04 11.21
C ARG A 326 3.46 11.74 11.52
N LEU A 327 4.13 10.80 12.16
CA LEU A 327 3.52 9.55 12.61
C LEU A 327 2.86 9.73 13.99
N ILE A 328 1.86 8.90 14.30
CA ILE A 328 1.19 8.88 15.62
C ILE A 328 2.22 8.58 16.74
N THR A 329 3.29 7.84 16.42
CA THR A 329 4.45 7.58 17.29
C THR A 329 5.14 8.85 17.77
N ASP A 330 5.16 9.91 16.96
CA ASP A 330 5.98 11.09 17.22
C ASP A 330 5.42 11.95 18.37
N ASN A 331 4.12 11.82 18.62
CA ASN A 331 3.42 12.42 19.76
C ASN A 331 3.65 11.62 21.06
N VAL A 332 3.99 10.33 20.94
CA VAL A 332 4.42 9.49 22.07
C VAL A 332 5.91 9.71 22.37
N LEU A 333 6.67 10.22 21.39
CA LEU A 333 8.07 10.62 21.52
C LEU A 333 8.26 12.11 21.88
N GLY A 334 7.19 12.81 22.30
CA GLY A 334 7.28 14.12 22.95
C GLY A 334 7.33 15.35 22.03
N LYS A 335 6.97 15.25 20.74
CA LYS A 335 6.79 16.45 19.90
C LYS A 335 5.43 17.11 20.20
N THR A 336 5.40 18.43 20.38
CA THR A 336 4.18 19.24 20.58
C THR A 336 3.42 19.48 19.26
N GLY A 337 2.16 19.89 19.33
CA GLY A 337 1.31 20.13 18.15
C GLY A 337 0.32 21.25 18.42
N ASN A 338 -0.11 21.94 17.36
CA ASN A 338 -0.96 23.13 17.44
C ASN A 338 -2.35 22.87 16.81
N LEU A 339 -3.39 23.49 17.34
CA LEU A 339 -4.75 23.52 16.81
C LEU A 339 -5.23 24.99 16.78
N ALA A 340 -5.87 25.45 15.70
CA ALA A 340 -6.22 26.87 15.54
C ALA A 340 -7.64 27.23 16.03
N LEU A 341 -7.82 28.49 16.42
CA LEU A 341 -9.08 29.22 16.67
C LEU A 341 -9.54 29.87 15.34
N LYS A 342 -10.83 30.18 15.23
CA LYS A 342 -11.49 31.02 14.19
C LYS A 342 -10.64 31.39 12.96
N LEU A 343 -10.79 30.57 11.91
CA LEU A 343 -9.88 30.48 10.77
C LEU A 343 -9.62 31.80 10.01
N ASP A 344 -10.63 32.65 9.83
CA ASP A 344 -10.51 33.93 9.12
C ASP A 344 -9.46 34.86 9.76
N GLN A 345 -9.69 35.20 11.03
CA GLN A 345 -8.86 36.14 11.77
C GLN A 345 -7.49 35.54 12.12
N ILE A 346 -7.40 34.21 12.31
CA ILE A 346 -6.11 33.54 12.52
C ILE A 346 -5.30 33.41 11.22
N MET A 347 -5.90 33.12 10.07
CA MET A 347 -5.15 33.09 8.81
C MET A 347 -4.59 34.47 8.49
N LEU A 348 -5.36 35.54 8.69
CA LEU A 348 -4.86 36.92 8.56
C LEU A 348 -3.69 37.20 9.52
N LYS A 349 -3.79 36.81 10.81
CA LYS A 349 -2.69 36.98 11.78
C LYS A 349 -1.45 36.11 11.51
N LEU A 350 -1.64 34.91 10.94
CA LEU A 350 -0.55 34.04 10.50
C LEU A 350 0.18 34.59 9.26
N GLY A 351 -0.42 35.52 8.52
CA GLY A 351 0.16 36.17 7.35
C GLY A 351 -0.36 35.68 6.01
N PHE A 352 -1.50 34.99 5.95
CA PHE A 352 -2.10 34.58 4.68
C PHE A 352 -2.70 35.79 3.93
N PRO A 353 -2.58 35.86 2.59
CA PRO A 353 -3.23 36.92 1.79
C PRO A 353 -4.76 36.93 1.96
N GLY A 354 -5.38 38.11 2.01
CA GLY A 354 -6.83 38.26 2.19
C GLY A 354 -7.65 37.46 1.18
N ILE A 355 -7.29 37.54 -0.11
CA ILE A 355 -7.92 36.78 -1.20
C ILE A 355 -7.90 35.27 -0.94
N TRP A 356 -6.81 34.74 -0.39
CA TRP A 356 -6.71 33.32 -0.03
C TRP A 356 -7.60 32.97 1.17
N VAL A 357 -7.68 33.86 2.17
CA VAL A 357 -8.62 33.72 3.30
C VAL A 357 -10.07 33.72 2.80
N ASP A 358 -10.43 34.63 1.89
CA ASP A 358 -11.79 34.74 1.34
C ASP A 358 -12.18 33.50 0.52
N ARG A 359 -11.27 32.97 -0.30
CA ARG A 359 -11.45 31.69 -1.03
C ARG A 359 -11.69 30.52 -0.06
N VAL A 360 -10.87 30.40 0.98
CA VAL A 360 -11.02 29.36 2.02
C VAL A 360 -12.31 29.54 2.83
N MET A 361 -12.67 30.77 3.18
CA MET A 361 -13.89 31.06 3.93
C MET A 361 -15.15 30.86 3.08
N SER A 362 -15.11 31.11 1.77
CA SER A 362 -16.21 30.78 0.85
C SER A 362 -16.48 29.28 0.79
N CYS A 363 -15.42 28.45 0.79
CA CYS A 363 -15.54 26.99 0.91
C CYS A 363 -16.16 26.52 2.23
N ILE A 364 -16.08 27.29 3.32
CA ILE A 364 -16.52 26.88 4.66
C ILE A 364 -17.90 27.45 5.01
N SER A 365 -18.15 28.72 4.69
CA SER A 365 -19.38 29.45 5.05
C SER A 365 -20.61 29.01 4.26
N SER A 366 -20.41 28.51 3.04
CA SER A 366 -21.47 28.04 2.14
C SER A 366 -21.79 26.54 2.27
N THR A 367 -21.03 25.77 3.07
CA THR A 367 -21.27 24.33 3.19
C THR A 367 -22.59 24.05 3.91
N SER A 368 -23.44 23.25 3.28
CA SER A 368 -24.72 22.83 3.85
C SER A 368 -24.80 21.30 3.97
N PHE A 369 -25.33 20.85 5.10
CA PHE A 369 -25.26 19.45 5.54
C PHE A 369 -26.64 18.82 5.64
N PHE A 370 -26.81 17.65 5.04
CA PHE A 370 -27.99 16.79 5.19
C PHE A 370 -27.67 15.55 6.04
N VAL A 371 -28.55 15.16 6.96
CA VAL A 371 -28.35 13.96 7.79
C VAL A 371 -28.84 12.71 7.06
N LEU A 372 -27.94 11.77 6.76
CA LEU A 372 -28.29 10.50 6.12
C LEU A 372 -28.77 9.45 7.13
N ILE A 373 -30.08 9.19 7.14
CA ILE A 373 -30.69 8.13 7.97
C ILE A 373 -31.19 6.99 7.08
N ASN A 374 -30.63 5.80 7.31
CA ASN A 374 -30.90 4.54 6.58
C ASN A 374 -30.81 4.62 5.02
N GLY A 375 -30.24 5.71 4.49
CA GLY A 375 -30.02 5.95 3.06
C GLY A 375 -30.88 7.05 2.42
N LYS A 376 -31.62 7.84 3.21
CA LYS A 376 -32.29 9.08 2.79
C LYS A 376 -31.67 10.30 3.50
N PRO A 377 -31.52 11.46 2.85
CA PRO A 377 -31.15 12.72 3.50
C PRO A 377 -32.35 13.35 4.23
N TYR A 378 -32.09 14.02 5.35
CA TYR A 378 -33.08 14.76 6.14
C TYR A 378 -32.46 16.03 6.73
N GLY A 379 -33.24 17.12 6.76
CA GLY A 379 -32.85 18.43 7.27
C GLY A 379 -31.76 19.13 6.46
N MET A 380 -31.61 20.44 6.65
CA MET A 380 -30.50 21.24 6.12
C MET A 380 -29.86 22.00 7.27
N ILE A 381 -28.54 21.93 7.39
CA ILE A 381 -27.77 22.48 8.51
C ILE A 381 -26.60 23.30 7.96
N THR A 382 -26.46 24.55 8.40
CA THR A 382 -25.38 25.46 8.00
C THR A 382 -24.53 25.79 9.24
N PRO A 383 -23.21 25.52 9.26
CA PRO A 383 -22.43 25.60 10.50
C PRO A 383 -21.49 26.81 10.65
N THR A 384 -21.15 27.12 11.91
CA THR A 384 -20.09 28.10 12.30
C THR A 384 -19.23 27.54 13.46
N ARG A 385 -17.88 27.56 13.41
CA ARG A 385 -16.98 26.85 14.39
C ARG A 385 -15.49 27.32 14.49
N GLU A 386 -14.82 26.96 15.62
CA GLU A 386 -13.36 26.66 15.94
C GLU A 386 -12.87 27.35 17.25
N GLY A 387 -11.83 26.97 18.04
CA GLY A 387 -10.77 25.91 18.10
C GLY A 387 -9.55 26.39 19.00
N PHE A 388 -8.67 25.56 19.61
CA PHE A 388 -8.07 25.88 20.96
C PHE A 388 -6.70 26.61 21.14
N THR A 389 -5.61 26.26 20.46
CA THR A 389 -4.31 26.13 21.17
C THR A 389 -3.56 27.40 21.63
N SER A 390 -3.82 28.59 21.10
CA SER A 390 -2.96 29.77 21.35
C SER A 390 -2.81 30.18 22.83
N LEU A 391 -3.87 30.03 23.63
CA LEU A 391 -3.88 30.46 25.04
C LEU A 391 -2.86 29.71 25.92
N LEU A 392 -2.67 28.41 25.70
CA LEU A 392 -1.77 27.57 26.52
C LEU A 392 -0.30 27.94 26.36
N GLN A 393 0.10 28.44 25.18
CA GLN A 393 1.49 28.84 24.92
C GLN A 393 1.83 30.20 25.55
N LYS A 394 0.87 31.14 25.58
CA LYS A 394 1.01 32.43 26.28
C LYS A 394 1.28 32.23 27.78
N THR A 395 0.46 31.41 28.44
CA THR A 395 0.60 31.13 29.89
C THR A 395 1.86 30.33 30.28
N GLU A 396 2.45 29.59 29.34
CA GLU A 396 3.76 28.92 29.55
C GLU A 396 4.92 29.92 29.39
N MET A 397 4.85 30.85 28.43
CA MET A 397 5.83 31.92 28.25
C MET A 397 5.82 32.95 29.39
N GLU A 398 4.64 33.24 29.95
CA GLU A 398 4.46 34.13 31.10
C GLU A 398 4.80 33.45 32.45
N GLY A 399 5.06 32.14 32.46
CA GLY A 399 5.48 31.40 33.66
C GLY A 399 4.35 30.98 34.62
N HIS A 400 3.09 31.05 34.19
CA HIS A 400 1.93 30.64 35.00
C HIS A 400 1.73 29.11 35.04
N ILE A 401 2.21 28.38 34.04
CA ILE A 401 2.21 26.90 33.99
C ILE A 401 3.63 26.39 33.75
N HIS A 402 4.17 25.60 34.67
CA HIS A 402 5.59 25.18 34.62
C HIS A 402 5.88 23.93 33.77
N GLY A 403 4.86 23.14 33.41
CA GLY A 403 5.01 21.89 32.66
C GLY A 403 5.81 20.79 33.38
N VAL A 404 5.98 19.64 32.73
CA VAL A 404 6.78 18.51 33.24
C VAL A 404 8.04 18.31 32.39
N SER A 405 9.20 18.22 33.04
CA SER A 405 10.46 17.83 32.38
C SER A 405 10.89 16.44 32.83
N ILE A 406 11.34 15.62 31.87
CA ILE A 406 11.71 14.21 32.09
C ILE A 406 13.12 14.09 32.69
N CYS A 407 14.01 15.05 32.44
CA CYS A 407 15.35 15.12 33.07
C CYS A 407 15.88 16.56 33.06
N ARG A 408 16.93 16.86 33.86
CA ARG A 408 17.45 18.24 34.08
C ARG A 408 17.84 19.04 32.81
N ARG A 409 17.97 18.39 31.64
CA ARG A 409 18.28 19.03 30.34
C ARG A 409 17.22 18.76 29.26
N ALA A 410 16.11 18.11 29.59
CA ALA A 410 15.01 17.88 28.66
C ALA A 410 14.09 19.11 28.57
N PRO A 411 13.52 19.42 27.39
CA PRO A 411 12.49 20.44 27.28
C PRO A 411 11.33 20.14 28.23
N LYS A 412 10.75 21.20 28.80
CA LYS A 412 9.50 21.09 29.56
C LYS A 412 8.36 20.81 28.58
N ILE A 413 7.41 19.98 29.00
CA ILE A 413 6.21 19.65 28.23
C ILE A 413 5.01 20.04 29.09
N SER A 414 4.30 21.10 28.71
CA SER A 414 3.05 21.55 29.33
C SER A 414 1.82 20.85 28.73
N HIS A 415 1.87 20.45 27.45
CA HIS A 415 0.76 19.81 26.75
C HIS A 415 1.18 18.82 25.65
N LEU A 416 0.36 17.79 25.42
CA LEU A 416 0.41 16.92 24.23
C LEU A 416 -0.99 16.86 23.62
N LEU A 417 -1.13 17.32 22.37
CA LEU A 417 -2.42 17.42 21.68
C LEU A 417 -2.52 16.42 20.53
N PHE A 418 -3.65 15.70 20.44
CA PHE A 418 -3.99 14.84 19.31
C PHE A 418 -5.47 14.97 18.94
N ALA A 419 -5.76 15.90 18.03
CA ALA A 419 -7.14 16.32 17.72
C ALA A 419 -7.91 16.70 19.00
N ASP A 420 -8.99 15.99 19.32
CA ASP A 420 -9.80 16.21 20.54
C ASP A 420 -9.22 15.56 21.81
N ASN A 421 -8.18 14.73 21.70
CA ASN A 421 -7.56 14.03 22.83
C ASN A 421 -6.33 14.82 23.30
N SER A 422 -6.54 15.67 24.29
CA SER A 422 -5.53 16.54 24.87
C SER A 422 -5.02 15.99 26.20
N LEU A 423 -3.71 16.01 26.42
CA LEU A 423 -3.08 15.84 27.73
C LEU A 423 -2.48 17.17 28.16
N LEU A 424 -2.80 17.59 29.39
CA LEU A 424 -2.23 18.76 30.04
C LEU A 424 -1.37 18.30 31.22
N PHE A 425 -0.23 18.96 31.43
CA PHE A 425 0.75 18.65 32.46
C PHE A 425 1.00 19.91 33.30
N CYS A 426 0.51 19.90 34.53
CA CYS A 426 0.70 20.96 35.51
C CYS A 426 1.19 20.38 36.85
N GLN A 427 1.74 21.23 37.70
CA GLN A 427 2.06 20.89 39.08
C GLN A 427 0.75 20.72 39.87
N ALA A 428 0.71 19.72 40.76
CA ALA A 428 -0.41 19.49 41.69
C ALA A 428 -0.48 20.58 42.79
N SER A 429 -0.84 21.79 42.37
CA SER A 429 -1.01 22.99 43.17
C SER A 429 -2.36 23.63 42.84
N GLU A 430 -2.95 24.30 43.82
CA GLU A 430 -4.22 25.01 43.66
C GLU A 430 -4.12 26.12 42.60
N LYS A 431 -3.04 26.90 42.63
CA LYS A 431 -2.77 27.97 41.66
C LYS A 431 -2.76 27.47 40.21
N GLU A 432 -1.92 26.50 39.86
CA GLU A 432 -1.89 25.98 38.48
C GLU A 432 -3.19 25.26 38.09
N THR A 433 -3.92 24.69 39.05
CA THR A 433 -5.23 24.06 38.78
C THR A 433 -6.29 25.11 38.42
N LEU A 434 -6.30 26.26 39.10
CA LEU A 434 -7.17 27.40 38.77
C LEU A 434 -6.87 27.96 37.39
N GLU A 435 -5.59 28.21 37.08
CA GLU A 435 -5.16 28.71 35.77
C GLU A 435 -5.58 27.76 34.63
N VAL A 436 -5.41 26.45 34.79
CA VAL A 436 -5.90 25.45 33.82
C VAL A 436 -7.42 25.51 33.68
N LEU A 437 -8.17 25.68 34.77
CA LEU A 437 -9.62 25.81 34.72
C LEU A 437 -10.06 27.10 34.00
N GLU A 438 -9.36 28.20 34.22
CA GLU A 438 -9.65 29.51 33.62
C GLU A 438 -9.34 29.52 32.11
N ILE A 439 -8.19 28.95 31.70
CA ILE A 439 -7.86 28.75 30.28
C ILE A 439 -8.90 27.85 29.59
N LEU A 440 -9.37 26.79 30.26
CA LEU A 440 -10.39 25.89 29.73
C LEU A 440 -11.78 26.56 29.61
N LYS A 441 -12.15 27.45 30.54
CA LYS A 441 -13.38 28.26 30.47
C LYS A 441 -13.29 29.33 29.38
N LEU A 442 -12.24 30.14 29.40
CA LEU A 442 -11.95 31.16 28.38
C LEU A 442 -11.96 30.54 26.98
N TYR A 443 -11.41 29.34 26.83
CA TYR A 443 -11.50 28.59 25.59
C TYR A 443 -12.93 28.15 25.24
N ALA A 444 -13.67 27.52 26.16
CA ALA A 444 -15.02 27.06 25.91
C ALA A 444 -15.95 28.22 25.48
N GLU A 445 -15.79 29.38 26.12
CA GLU A 445 -16.45 30.64 25.78
C GLU A 445 -15.98 31.20 24.43
N ALA A 446 -14.66 31.26 24.18
CA ALA A 446 -14.10 31.82 22.95
C ALA A 446 -14.37 30.99 21.69
N SER A 447 -14.49 29.67 21.84
CA SER A 447 -14.62 28.72 20.72
C SER A 447 -16.02 28.13 20.53
N SER A 448 -16.92 28.37 21.48
CA SER A 448 -18.20 27.65 21.62
C SER A 448 -18.05 26.12 21.70
N GLN A 449 -16.89 25.58 22.13
CA GLN A 449 -16.68 24.14 22.28
C GLN A 449 -16.85 23.67 23.74
N CYS A 450 -17.75 22.70 23.94
CA CYS A 450 -17.99 22.11 25.26
C CYS A 450 -16.98 20.99 25.60
N ILE A 451 -16.29 21.13 26.73
CA ILE A 451 -15.40 20.09 27.27
C ILE A 451 -16.24 18.91 27.78
N ASN A 452 -15.88 17.70 27.38
CA ASN A 452 -16.59 16.50 27.82
C ASN A 452 -16.08 16.01 29.19
N MET A 453 -16.62 16.58 30.26
CA MET A 453 -16.23 16.23 31.64
C MET A 453 -16.40 14.73 31.94
N LYS A 454 -17.41 14.07 31.35
CA LYS A 454 -17.65 12.62 31.50
C LYS A 454 -16.58 11.72 30.84
N LYS A 455 -15.76 12.27 29.94
CA LYS A 455 -14.58 11.59 29.35
C LYS A 455 -13.25 12.08 29.93
N SER A 456 -13.26 13.21 30.63
CA SER A 456 -12.06 13.86 31.16
C SER A 456 -11.72 13.23 32.50
N SER A 457 -10.43 13.04 32.77
CA SER A 457 -9.95 12.35 33.96
C SER A 457 -8.61 12.93 34.41
N VAL A 458 -8.37 12.91 35.72
CA VAL A 458 -7.10 13.34 36.31
C VAL A 458 -6.28 12.13 36.78
N TYR A 459 -4.97 12.21 36.60
CA TYR A 459 -3.99 11.25 37.13
C TYR A 459 -2.98 12.01 38.00
N PHE A 460 -2.75 11.51 39.21
CA PHE A 460 -1.82 12.12 40.16
C PHE A 460 -0.54 11.29 40.31
N SER A 461 0.59 11.97 40.46
CA SER A 461 1.85 11.34 40.87
C SER A 461 1.70 10.64 42.23
N SER A 462 2.43 9.55 42.45
CA SER A 462 2.51 8.84 43.74
C SER A 462 2.91 9.75 44.90
N ASN A 463 3.60 10.85 44.61
CA ASN A 463 4.12 11.78 45.61
C ASN A 463 3.10 12.89 45.97
N THR A 464 1.86 12.80 45.49
CA THR A 464 0.80 13.79 45.75
C THR A 464 0.02 13.43 47.02
N PRO A 465 0.01 14.28 48.07
CA PRO A 465 -0.73 14.01 49.30
C PRO A 465 -2.24 13.80 49.06
N PRO A 466 -2.91 12.87 49.78
CA PRO A 466 -4.33 12.59 49.57
C PRO A 466 -5.24 13.83 49.69
N GLN A 467 -4.95 14.71 50.65
CA GLN A 467 -5.66 15.97 50.86
C GLN A 467 -5.62 16.89 49.62
N LYS A 468 -4.47 16.96 48.92
CA LYS A 468 -4.34 17.74 47.68
C LYS A 468 -5.05 17.07 46.50
N LYS A 469 -5.12 15.74 46.47
CA LYS A 469 -5.88 15.01 45.44
C LYS A 469 -7.37 15.34 45.51
N GLU A 470 -7.98 15.23 46.69
CA GLU A 470 -9.42 15.52 46.85
C GLU A 470 -9.75 16.98 46.57
N LEU A 471 -8.88 17.92 46.99
CA LEU A 471 -9.03 19.34 46.63
C LEU A 471 -9.08 19.54 45.11
N ILE A 472 -8.07 19.02 44.38
CA ILE A 472 -7.98 19.18 42.92
C ILE A 472 -9.12 18.43 42.19
N LYS A 473 -9.56 17.27 42.70
CA LYS A 473 -10.73 16.53 42.18
C LYS A 473 -12.01 17.35 42.32
N GLY A 474 -12.22 18.00 43.46
CA GLY A 474 -13.35 18.90 43.70
C GLY A 474 -13.33 20.09 42.74
N MET A 475 -12.19 20.76 42.61
CA MET A 475 -12.02 21.92 41.72
C MET A 475 -12.26 21.59 40.24
N LEU A 476 -11.72 20.46 39.75
CA LEU A 476 -11.83 20.07 38.34
C LEU A 476 -13.13 19.32 38.02
N SER A 477 -13.84 18.77 39.01
CA SER A 477 -15.07 17.97 38.79
C SER A 477 -14.90 16.81 37.79
N VAL A 478 -13.73 16.16 37.81
CA VAL A 478 -13.38 14.98 36.98
C VAL A 478 -13.07 13.76 37.84
N SER A 479 -13.23 12.56 37.27
CA SER A 479 -12.84 11.33 37.96
C SER A 479 -11.31 11.19 38.05
N GLU A 480 -10.83 10.84 39.24
CA GLU A 480 -9.47 10.31 39.41
C GLU A 480 -9.40 8.92 38.77
N VAL A 481 -8.33 8.67 38.01
CA VAL A 481 -8.05 7.37 37.42
C VAL A 481 -6.74 6.86 38.01
N GLU A 482 -6.77 5.70 38.68
CA GLU A 482 -5.58 5.09 39.30
C GLU A 482 -4.43 4.88 38.30
N ARG A 483 -4.77 4.54 37.06
CA ARG A 483 -3.82 4.24 35.98
C ARG A 483 -4.29 4.79 34.66
N PHE A 484 -3.54 5.73 34.11
CA PHE A 484 -3.69 6.11 32.72
C PHE A 484 -3.20 4.94 31.84
N GLU A 485 -4.13 4.10 31.35
CA GLU A 485 -3.79 2.81 30.73
C GLU A 485 -3.19 2.93 29.33
N ALA A 486 -3.70 3.83 28.47
CA ALA A 486 -3.23 3.96 27.10
C ALA A 486 -3.52 5.32 26.44
N TYR A 487 -2.47 5.94 25.90
CA TYR A 487 -2.57 7.09 24.99
C TYR A 487 -2.48 6.62 23.54
N LEU A 488 -3.40 7.07 22.68
CA LEU A 488 -3.44 6.73 21.24
C LEU A 488 -3.39 5.21 20.94
N GLY A 489 -3.81 4.39 21.92
CA GLY A 489 -3.81 2.93 21.81
C GLY A 489 -2.48 2.23 22.12
N LEU A 490 -1.46 2.95 22.60
CA LEU A 490 -0.24 2.41 23.20
C LEU A 490 -0.25 2.57 24.73
N PRO A 491 0.37 1.66 25.50
CA PRO A 491 0.52 1.80 26.95
C PRO A 491 1.35 3.02 27.31
N THR A 492 0.88 3.77 28.32
CA THR A 492 1.53 4.99 28.82
C THR A 492 2.53 4.73 29.94
N LEU A 493 2.38 3.63 30.67
CA LEU A 493 3.34 3.13 31.65
C LEU A 493 3.62 1.66 31.39
N VAL A 494 4.91 1.27 31.34
CA VAL A 494 5.31 -0.13 31.22
C VAL A 494 5.86 -0.62 32.56
N GLU A 495 5.01 -1.33 33.29
CA GLU A 495 5.32 -1.91 34.60
C GLU A 495 6.42 -3.00 34.50
N ARG A 496 6.99 -3.37 35.66
CA ARG A 496 7.95 -4.50 35.79
C ARG A 496 7.43 -5.79 35.14
N ARG A 497 6.11 -6.04 35.18
CA ARG A 497 5.45 -7.20 34.55
C ARG A 497 5.04 -6.95 33.09
N LYS A 498 6.03 -6.67 32.24
CA LYS A 498 5.92 -6.33 30.79
C LYS A 498 4.86 -7.13 30.00
N TYR A 499 4.66 -8.42 30.28
CA TYR A 499 3.68 -9.26 29.58
C TYR A 499 2.23 -8.77 29.76
N HIS A 500 1.84 -8.34 30.97
CA HIS A 500 0.47 -7.87 31.23
C HIS A 500 0.18 -6.60 30.44
N THR A 501 1.12 -5.65 30.40
CA THR A 501 1.03 -4.38 29.66
C THR A 501 0.70 -4.55 28.18
N PHE A 502 1.20 -5.62 27.54
CA PHE A 502 0.99 -5.86 26.10
C PHE A 502 -0.04 -6.96 25.79
N SER A 503 -0.62 -7.60 26.82
CA SER A 503 -1.56 -8.72 26.67
C SER A 503 -2.79 -8.40 25.82
N PHE A 504 -3.25 -7.13 25.79
CA PHE A 504 -4.36 -6.67 24.95
C PHE A 504 -4.16 -6.94 23.45
N LEU A 505 -2.91 -7.08 22.97
CA LEU A 505 -2.61 -7.43 21.58
C LEU A 505 -3.11 -8.84 21.25
N LYS A 506 -2.95 -9.78 22.19
CA LYS A 506 -3.46 -11.16 22.11
C LYS A 506 -4.97 -11.14 21.92
N ASP A 507 -5.71 -10.37 22.72
CA ASP A 507 -7.17 -10.29 22.62
C ASP A 507 -7.64 -9.66 21.30
N ARG A 508 -6.95 -8.63 20.81
CA ARG A 508 -7.27 -8.02 19.51
C ARG A 508 -7.09 -9.01 18.37
N VAL A 509 -5.99 -9.78 18.36
CA VAL A 509 -5.75 -10.82 17.35
C VAL A 509 -6.75 -11.97 17.51
N TRP A 510 -6.99 -12.45 18.74
CA TRP A 510 -7.96 -13.52 19.03
C TRP A 510 -9.37 -13.17 18.54
N LYS A 511 -9.87 -11.98 18.86
CA LYS A 511 -11.21 -11.51 18.42
C LYS A 511 -11.33 -11.49 16.88
N LYS A 512 -10.25 -11.18 16.14
CA LYS A 512 -10.24 -11.28 14.68
C LYS A 512 -10.26 -12.73 14.20
N LEU A 513 -9.36 -13.57 14.71
CA LEU A 513 -9.26 -15.00 14.32
C LEU A 513 -10.56 -15.76 14.60
N GLN A 514 -11.19 -15.54 15.77
CA GLN A 514 -12.49 -16.11 16.10
C GLN A 514 -13.59 -15.64 15.14
N GLY A 515 -13.64 -14.33 14.86
CA GLY A 515 -14.50 -13.76 13.83
C GLY A 515 -14.21 -14.23 12.39
N TRP A 516 -13.15 -15.04 12.18
CA TRP A 516 -12.83 -15.69 10.90
C TRP A 516 -13.05 -17.20 10.91
N LYS A 517 -12.93 -17.89 12.05
CA LYS A 517 -13.20 -19.34 12.19
C LYS A 517 -14.63 -19.72 11.77
N GLY A 518 -15.61 -18.86 12.00
CA GLY A 518 -17.00 -19.05 11.55
C GLY A 518 -17.24 -18.78 10.06
N LYS A 519 -16.20 -18.85 9.20
CA LYS A 519 -16.28 -18.59 7.76
C LYS A 519 -15.60 -19.70 6.98
N ILE A 520 -16.22 -20.13 5.89
CA ILE A 520 -15.57 -20.97 4.89
C ILE A 520 -14.56 -20.10 4.14
N LEU A 521 -13.26 -20.32 4.38
CA LEU A 521 -12.15 -19.56 3.81
C LEU A 521 -11.19 -20.50 3.06
N SER A 522 -10.80 -20.10 1.85
CA SER A 522 -9.74 -20.76 1.09
C SER A 522 -8.38 -20.62 1.79
N ARG A 523 -7.42 -21.50 1.47
CA ARG A 523 -6.04 -21.40 2.02
C ARG A 523 -5.40 -20.05 1.66
N ALA A 524 -5.53 -19.59 0.42
CA ALA A 524 -5.07 -18.26 0.00
C ALA A 524 -5.73 -17.13 0.81
N GLY A 525 -7.05 -17.21 1.04
CA GLY A 525 -7.78 -16.25 1.87
C GLY A 525 -7.27 -16.18 3.32
N LYS A 526 -6.87 -17.30 3.90
CA LYS A 526 -6.23 -17.33 5.22
C LYS A 526 -4.84 -16.72 5.22
N GLU A 527 -4.02 -16.99 4.20
CA GLU A 527 -2.65 -16.46 4.09
C GLU A 527 -2.67 -14.93 4.16
N ILE A 528 -3.54 -14.32 3.36
CA ILE A 528 -3.66 -12.87 3.27
C ILE A 528 -4.26 -12.28 4.55
N LEU A 529 -5.30 -12.90 5.14
CA LEU A 529 -5.86 -12.44 6.43
C LEU A 529 -4.84 -12.45 7.56
N ILE A 530 -4.00 -13.49 7.65
CA ILE A 530 -2.92 -13.55 8.63
C ILE A 530 -1.94 -12.38 8.41
N LYS A 531 -1.43 -12.21 7.20
CA LYS A 531 -0.41 -11.19 6.89
C LYS A 531 -0.93 -9.75 6.99
N ALA A 532 -2.06 -9.47 6.36
CA ALA A 532 -2.60 -8.12 6.22
C ALA A 532 -3.33 -7.63 7.47
N VAL A 533 -3.85 -8.54 8.32
CA VAL A 533 -4.66 -8.15 9.49
C VAL A 533 -4.15 -8.73 10.81
N ALA A 534 -3.84 -10.02 10.92
CA ALA A 534 -3.41 -10.57 12.21
C ALA A 534 -1.99 -10.09 12.60
N GLN A 535 -1.06 -10.15 11.65
CA GLN A 535 0.33 -9.72 11.83
C GLN A 535 0.52 -8.19 11.73
N SER A 536 -0.49 -7.43 11.28
CA SER A 536 -0.44 -5.97 11.25
C SER A 536 -0.90 -5.31 12.56
N ILE A 537 -1.83 -5.92 13.31
CA ILE A 537 -2.31 -5.42 14.62
C ILE A 537 -1.17 -5.04 15.60
N PRO A 538 -0.15 -5.88 15.84
CA PRO A 538 0.93 -5.55 16.77
C PRO A 538 1.99 -4.59 16.21
N THR A 539 1.99 -4.25 14.91
CA THR A 539 3.10 -3.49 14.28
C THR A 539 3.27 -2.09 14.84
N TYR A 540 2.18 -1.43 15.19
CA TYR A 540 2.21 -0.10 15.80
C TYR A 540 2.90 -0.13 17.17
N THR A 541 2.58 -1.12 18.03
CA THR A 541 3.25 -1.30 19.33
C THR A 541 4.70 -1.76 19.17
N MET A 542 4.98 -2.67 18.23
CA MET A 542 6.34 -3.12 17.89
C MET A 542 7.25 -2.00 17.36
N SER A 543 6.68 -0.89 16.85
CA SER A 543 7.46 0.25 16.35
C SER A 543 8.05 1.13 17.47
N VAL A 544 7.59 0.95 18.71
CA VAL A 544 7.97 1.75 19.89
C VAL A 544 8.54 0.88 21.02
N PHE A 545 8.01 -0.33 21.21
CA PHE A 545 8.38 -1.22 22.31
C PHE A 545 8.85 -2.58 21.83
N GLN A 546 9.81 -3.16 22.56
CA GLN A 546 10.16 -4.56 22.46
C GLN A 546 9.07 -5.38 23.18
N LEU A 547 8.37 -6.25 22.46
CA LEU A 547 7.37 -7.15 23.02
C LEU A 547 8.07 -8.35 23.67
N PRO A 548 7.54 -8.86 24.81
CA PRO A 548 8.07 -10.08 25.42
C PRO A 548 8.01 -11.27 24.46
N VAL A 549 9.08 -12.07 24.38
CA VAL A 549 9.20 -13.23 23.46
C VAL A 549 7.99 -14.16 23.55
N LYS A 550 7.58 -14.53 24.77
CA LYS A 550 6.37 -15.31 25.05
C LYS A 550 5.10 -14.77 24.39
N LEU A 551 4.93 -13.45 24.32
CA LEU A 551 3.75 -12.85 23.66
C LEU A 551 3.82 -13.00 22.14
N CYS A 552 5.01 -12.85 21.55
CA CYS A 552 5.23 -13.12 20.12
C CYS A 552 4.94 -14.58 19.77
N GLU A 553 5.48 -15.52 20.54
CA GLU A 553 5.25 -16.97 20.39
C GLU A 553 3.76 -17.35 20.51
N GLU A 554 3.03 -16.77 21.47
CA GLU A 554 1.59 -16.99 21.62
C GLU A 554 0.79 -16.45 20.43
N LEU A 555 1.13 -15.26 19.93
CA LEU A 555 0.52 -14.66 18.73
C LEU A 555 0.81 -15.47 17.47
N GLN A 556 2.05 -15.96 17.30
CA GLN A 556 2.45 -16.86 16.22
C GLN A 556 1.69 -18.20 16.32
N SER A 557 1.60 -18.78 17.51
CA SER A 557 0.84 -20.01 17.79
C SER A 557 -0.67 -19.87 17.54
N MET A 558 -1.24 -18.68 17.74
CA MET A 558 -2.62 -18.38 17.37
C MET A 558 -2.81 -18.32 15.85
N CYS A 559 -1.86 -17.71 15.13
CA CYS A 559 -1.86 -17.67 13.67
C CYS A 559 -1.66 -19.07 13.05
N ALA A 560 -0.75 -19.88 13.60
CA ALA A 560 -0.50 -21.27 13.20
C ALA A 560 -1.76 -22.14 13.33
N ARG A 561 -2.43 -22.10 14.49
CA ARG A 561 -3.68 -22.84 14.72
C ARG A 561 -4.80 -22.42 13.76
N PHE A 562 -4.88 -21.13 13.39
CA PHE A 562 -5.86 -20.65 12.41
C PHE A 562 -5.50 -21.03 10.96
N TRP A 563 -4.21 -21.03 10.61
CA TRP A 563 -3.72 -21.49 9.31
C TRP A 563 -4.14 -22.95 9.07
N TRP A 564 -3.79 -23.85 9.99
CA TRP A 564 -4.04 -25.29 9.86
C TRP A 564 -5.49 -25.74 10.14
N GLY A 565 -6.22 -25.10 11.07
CA GLY A 565 -7.61 -25.49 11.42
C GLY A 565 -8.67 -24.88 10.50
N GLN A 566 -9.58 -25.68 9.93
CA GLN A 566 -10.57 -25.20 8.93
C GLN A 566 -11.89 -24.69 9.52
N VAL A 567 -12.53 -25.45 10.43
CA VAL A 567 -13.79 -25.10 11.10
C VAL A 567 -13.72 -25.62 12.55
N GLY A 568 -14.42 -24.95 13.48
CA GLY A 568 -14.56 -25.42 14.86
C GLY A 568 -13.30 -25.35 15.74
N ASN A 569 -13.19 -26.31 16.67
CA ASN A 569 -12.13 -26.39 17.69
C ASN A 569 -11.16 -27.58 17.48
N GLU A 570 -11.19 -28.19 16.29
CA GLU A 570 -10.34 -29.33 15.92
C GLU A 570 -8.84 -28.98 16.06
N ARG A 571 -8.10 -29.77 16.84
CA ARG A 571 -6.63 -29.80 16.78
C ARG A 571 -6.22 -30.58 15.53
N LYS A 572 -5.62 -29.91 14.54
CA LYS A 572 -5.03 -30.56 13.35
C LYS A 572 -3.51 -30.55 13.43
N ILE A 573 -2.90 -31.58 12.84
CA ILE A 573 -1.45 -31.74 12.74
C ILE A 573 -0.86 -30.54 12.00
N HIS A 574 0.17 -29.91 12.59
CA HIS A 574 0.98 -28.89 11.95
C HIS A 574 2.02 -29.57 11.05
N TRP A 575 1.70 -29.75 9.77
CA TRP A 575 2.58 -30.43 8.79
C TRP A 575 3.91 -29.71 8.54
N LEU A 576 4.01 -28.45 8.91
CA LEU A 576 5.25 -27.66 8.82
C LEU A 576 5.34 -26.70 10.01
N SER A 577 6.55 -26.51 10.56
CA SER A 577 6.79 -25.57 11.65
C SER A 577 6.52 -24.13 11.22
N TRP A 578 6.18 -23.27 12.19
CA TRP A 578 5.93 -21.86 11.89
C TRP A 578 7.18 -21.16 11.35
N ASP A 579 8.36 -21.55 11.80
CA ASP A 579 9.65 -20.95 11.37
C ASP A 579 9.92 -21.22 9.88
N LYS A 580 9.61 -22.43 9.40
CA LYS A 580 9.67 -22.76 7.96
C LYS A 580 8.62 -21.98 7.17
N LEU A 581 7.39 -21.84 7.68
CA LEU A 581 6.36 -21.01 7.05
C LEU A 581 6.70 -19.50 7.07
N ALA A 582 7.51 -19.05 8.03
CA ALA A 582 7.95 -17.67 8.20
C ALA A 582 9.21 -17.29 7.37
N ARG A 583 9.78 -18.24 6.62
CA ARG A 583 10.83 -17.94 5.64
C ARG A 583 10.26 -17.14 4.46
N PRO A 584 11.08 -16.32 3.78
CA PRO A 584 10.74 -15.70 2.50
C PRO A 584 10.24 -16.72 1.47
N LYS A 585 9.37 -16.30 0.54
CA LYS A 585 8.89 -17.20 -0.55
C LYS A 585 10.02 -17.72 -1.44
N ILE A 586 11.09 -16.95 -1.62
CA ILE A 586 12.30 -17.36 -2.34
C ILE A 586 13.13 -18.43 -1.60
N GLU A 587 12.95 -18.56 -0.27
CA GLU A 587 13.54 -19.62 0.57
C GLU A 587 12.55 -20.79 0.79
N GLY A 588 11.52 -20.92 -0.06
CA GLY A 588 10.49 -21.97 0.04
C GLY A 588 9.49 -21.80 1.19
N GLY A 589 9.50 -20.66 1.89
CA GLY A 589 8.53 -20.36 2.94
C GLY A 589 7.22 -19.75 2.43
N MET A 590 6.24 -19.59 3.32
CA MET A 590 5.00 -18.88 2.98
C MET A 590 5.13 -17.36 3.10
N GLY A 591 6.21 -16.83 3.68
CA GLY A 591 6.40 -15.40 3.92
C GLY A 591 5.48 -14.84 5.00
N PHE A 592 5.11 -15.64 6.00
CA PHE A 592 4.61 -15.11 7.28
C PHE A 592 5.76 -14.43 8.04
N LYS A 593 5.43 -13.56 8.99
CA LYS A 593 6.44 -12.99 9.89
C LYS A 593 6.63 -13.85 11.14
N ASP A 594 7.88 -14.14 11.48
CA ASP A 594 8.30 -14.22 12.88
C ASP A 594 8.11 -12.83 13.53
N LEU A 595 7.39 -12.74 14.64
CA LEU A 595 7.03 -11.46 15.25
C LEU A 595 8.14 -10.90 16.14
N HIS A 596 8.98 -11.73 16.74
CA HIS A 596 10.08 -11.25 17.59
C HIS A 596 11.18 -10.60 16.74
N GLN A 597 11.64 -11.27 15.69
CA GLN A 597 12.62 -10.71 14.76
C GLN A 597 12.06 -9.49 14.01
N PHE A 598 10.75 -9.47 13.72
CA PHE A 598 10.12 -8.32 13.07
C PHE A 598 10.02 -7.12 14.02
N ASN A 599 9.83 -7.35 15.33
CA ASN A 599 9.86 -6.31 16.34
C ASN A 599 11.23 -5.64 16.42
N LEU A 600 12.30 -6.44 16.46
CA LEU A 600 13.67 -5.92 16.51
C LEU A 600 14.00 -5.09 15.26
N ALA A 601 13.62 -5.55 14.07
CA ALA A 601 13.81 -4.80 12.83
C ALA A 601 12.99 -3.49 12.76
N MET A 602 11.81 -3.44 13.38
CA MET A 602 11.03 -2.20 13.50
C MET A 602 11.69 -1.18 14.45
N LEU A 603 12.25 -1.65 15.57
CA LEU A 603 12.94 -0.83 16.57
C LEU A 603 14.28 -0.31 16.06
N ALA A 604 15.02 -1.12 15.29
CA ALA A 604 16.29 -0.73 14.68
C ALA A 604 16.12 0.46 13.71
N LYS A 605 14.94 0.61 13.10
CA LYS A 605 14.61 1.81 12.30
C LYS A 605 14.58 3.09 13.15
N GLN A 606 14.18 3.01 14.43
CA GLN A 606 14.10 4.16 15.33
C GLN A 606 15.48 4.62 15.80
N ALA A 607 16.43 3.69 15.95
CA ALA A 607 17.82 3.99 16.33
C ALA A 607 18.51 5.00 15.39
N ARG A 608 18.10 5.06 14.11
CA ARG A 608 18.61 6.01 13.11
C ARG A 608 18.28 7.48 13.42
N TYR A 609 17.31 7.78 14.28
CA TYR A 609 16.94 9.16 14.66
C TYR A 609 17.67 9.67 15.91
N PHE A 610 18.75 9.02 16.33
CA PHE A 610 19.52 9.43 17.49
C PHE A 610 20.35 10.70 17.17
N LEU A 611 20.02 11.80 17.86
CA LEU A 611 20.32 13.17 17.42
C LEU A 611 21.65 13.76 17.92
N ARG A 612 22.46 13.04 18.71
CA ARG A 612 23.63 13.65 19.42
C ARG A 612 24.91 12.81 19.59
N SER A 613 24.98 11.57 19.12
CA SER A 613 26.24 10.80 18.99
C SER A 613 26.01 9.55 18.13
N HIS A 614 27.06 8.78 17.83
CA HIS A 614 26.91 7.51 17.11
C HIS A 614 26.09 6.53 17.97
N PHE A 615 24.97 6.04 17.44
CA PHE A 615 24.11 5.08 18.17
C PHE A 615 24.86 3.79 18.58
N LEU A 616 25.93 3.44 17.85
CA LEU A 616 26.80 2.30 18.15
C LEU A 616 27.67 2.49 19.40
N GLU A 617 27.88 3.71 19.88
CA GLU A 617 28.56 4.00 21.16
C GLU A 617 27.57 4.03 22.34
N ALA A 618 26.26 4.17 22.07
CA ALA A 618 25.26 4.32 23.11
C ALA A 618 25.23 3.13 24.10
N THR A 619 25.16 3.46 25.39
CA THR A 619 25.10 2.52 26.53
C THR A 619 23.74 2.58 27.22
N ASP A 620 23.33 1.49 27.86
CA ASP A 620 22.13 1.49 28.71
C ASP A 620 22.46 1.98 30.12
N SER A 621 21.53 2.70 30.74
CA SER A 621 21.62 3.09 32.15
C SER A 621 20.52 2.40 32.96
N PRO A 622 20.74 2.09 34.25
CA PRO A 622 19.75 1.37 35.07
C PRO A 622 18.36 2.00 35.04
N ASN A 623 18.31 3.33 35.08
CA ASN A 623 17.09 4.15 35.13
C ASN A 623 16.54 4.56 33.76
N SER A 624 17.06 4.02 32.64
CA SER A 624 16.57 4.38 31.32
C SER A 624 15.14 3.86 31.06
N SER A 625 14.41 4.55 30.17
CA SER A 625 13.02 4.21 29.85
C SER A 625 12.92 2.86 29.12
N TYR A 626 11.78 2.16 29.26
CA TYR A 626 11.60 0.90 28.54
C TYR A 626 11.69 1.05 27.01
N THR A 627 11.29 2.20 26.48
CA THR A 627 11.47 2.59 25.08
C THR A 627 12.96 2.64 24.70
N TRP A 628 13.81 3.26 25.54
CA TRP A 628 15.26 3.29 25.31
C TRP A 628 15.88 1.90 25.33
N LYS A 629 15.55 1.08 26.33
CA LYS A 629 16.02 -0.33 26.41
C LYS A 629 15.55 -1.16 25.21
N SER A 630 14.35 -0.88 24.70
CA SER A 630 13.82 -1.52 23.48
C SER A 630 14.64 -1.16 22.24
N ILE A 631 15.07 0.09 22.11
CA ILE A 631 15.90 0.54 20.98
C ILE A 631 17.34 -0.02 21.11
N ILE A 632 17.96 0.06 22.30
CA ILE A 632 19.31 -0.50 22.56
C ILE A 632 19.38 -2.00 22.26
N ALA A 633 18.32 -2.77 22.54
CA ALA A 633 18.28 -4.20 22.23
C ALA A 633 18.56 -4.54 20.75
N THR A 634 18.44 -3.57 19.84
CA THR A 634 18.71 -3.73 18.40
C THR A 634 20.13 -3.45 17.96
N LYS A 635 20.99 -2.94 18.85
CA LYS A 635 22.40 -2.57 18.58
C LYS A 635 23.17 -3.67 17.86
N HIS A 636 23.04 -4.93 18.31
CA HIS A 636 23.70 -6.09 17.70
C HIS A 636 23.30 -6.37 16.24
N ILE A 637 22.08 -6.00 15.82
CA ILE A 637 21.61 -6.17 14.42
C ILE A 637 22.24 -5.11 13.53
N LEU A 638 22.41 -3.90 14.06
CA LEU A 638 23.05 -2.79 13.34
C LEU A 638 24.56 -3.02 13.23
N GLN A 639 25.22 -3.49 14.30
CA GLN A 639 26.65 -3.84 14.30
C GLN A 639 27.00 -4.91 13.25
N ARG A 640 26.15 -5.93 13.07
CA ARG A 640 26.31 -6.95 12.02
C ARG A 640 26.17 -6.43 10.58
N GLY A 641 25.72 -5.19 10.39
CA GLY A 641 25.70 -4.52 9.09
C GLY A 641 26.97 -3.71 8.79
N VAL A 642 27.91 -3.63 9.74
CA VAL A 642 29.20 -2.93 9.65
C VAL A 642 30.31 -3.93 9.29
N LEU A 643 31.32 -3.49 8.55
CA LEU A 643 32.53 -4.27 8.27
C LEU A 643 33.36 -4.43 9.56
N HIS A 644 34.13 -5.52 9.69
CA HIS A 644 34.84 -5.85 10.92
C HIS A 644 36.33 -5.48 10.79
N PRO A 645 36.78 -4.34 11.37
CA PRO A 645 38.20 -4.00 11.40
C PRO A 645 39.00 -5.03 12.21
N THR A 646 40.26 -5.28 11.82
CA THR A 646 41.18 -6.04 12.66
C THR A 646 41.68 -5.16 13.83
N PRO A 647 42.29 -5.73 14.88
CA PRO A 647 42.83 -4.97 16.01
C PRO A 647 43.95 -3.96 15.67
N ASN A 648 44.44 -3.94 14.42
CA ASN A 648 45.50 -3.05 13.96
C ASN A 648 44.98 -1.66 13.55
N ILE A 649 43.67 -1.49 13.31
CA ILE A 649 43.07 -0.22 12.94
C ILE A 649 43.05 0.73 14.15
N LYS A 650 43.59 1.94 13.94
CA LYS A 650 43.48 3.04 14.91
C LYS A 650 42.03 3.54 14.94
N GLU A 651 41.50 3.83 16.13
CA GLU A 651 40.09 4.24 16.31
C GLU A 651 39.68 5.51 15.53
N GLU A 652 40.65 6.33 15.10
CA GLU A 652 40.45 7.59 14.37
C GLU A 652 40.68 7.47 12.84
N MET A 653 41.08 6.30 12.32
CA MET A 653 41.44 6.12 10.91
C MET A 653 40.23 6.30 9.98
N THR A 654 40.32 7.25 9.06
CA THR A 654 39.26 7.60 8.10
C THR A 654 39.35 6.79 6.80
N VAL A 655 38.27 6.76 6.00
CA VAL A 655 38.27 6.03 4.72
C VAL A 655 39.21 6.68 3.71
N VAL A 656 39.43 7.99 3.77
CA VAL A 656 40.38 8.69 2.89
C VAL A 656 41.84 8.29 3.16
N GLU A 657 42.19 7.87 4.39
CA GLU A 657 43.52 7.33 4.70
C GLU A 657 43.78 5.94 4.09
N LEU A 658 42.74 5.26 3.61
CA LEU A 658 42.85 3.97 2.89
C LEU A 658 42.98 4.14 1.37
N ILE A 659 43.01 5.38 0.88
CA ILE A 659 43.09 5.73 -0.54
C ILE A 659 44.51 6.21 -0.85
N ASP A 660 45.15 5.58 -1.83
CA ASP A 660 46.36 6.11 -2.44
C ASP A 660 45.99 7.32 -3.32
N LEU A 661 46.44 8.50 -2.89
CA LEU A 661 46.13 9.78 -3.53
C LEU A 661 46.88 9.97 -4.86
N GLU A 662 47.97 9.24 -5.12
CA GLU A 662 48.71 9.31 -6.39
C GLU A 662 48.01 8.47 -7.47
N SER A 663 47.68 7.21 -7.18
CA SER A 663 46.95 6.35 -8.13
C SER A 663 45.43 6.61 -8.16
N ARG A 664 44.88 7.33 -7.17
CA ARG A 664 43.43 7.46 -6.88
C ARG A 664 42.73 6.10 -6.75
N GLY A 665 43.49 5.10 -6.31
CA GLY A 665 43.05 3.74 -6.02
C GLY A 665 42.99 3.48 -4.52
N TRP A 666 42.45 2.32 -4.15
CA TRP A 666 42.60 1.82 -2.79
C TRP A 666 44.06 1.40 -2.53
N ASP A 667 44.61 1.78 -1.38
CA ASP A 667 45.88 1.21 -0.91
C ASP A 667 45.63 -0.26 -0.54
N ARG A 668 46.00 -1.14 -1.48
CA ARG A 668 45.77 -2.58 -1.36
C ARG A 668 46.53 -3.16 -0.19
N GLU A 669 47.77 -2.72 0.02
CA GLU A 669 48.64 -3.24 1.06
C GLU A 669 48.11 -2.85 2.45
N LEU A 670 47.77 -1.57 2.63
CA LEU A 670 47.18 -1.08 3.87
C LEU A 670 45.84 -1.77 4.19
N ILE A 671 44.98 -2.02 3.20
CA ILE A 671 43.69 -2.71 3.42
C ILE A 671 43.88 -4.18 3.80
N TRP A 672 44.76 -4.93 3.12
CA TRP A 672 45.03 -6.33 3.47
C TRP A 672 45.69 -6.49 4.84
N GLN A 673 46.45 -5.50 5.31
CA GLN A 673 47.05 -5.49 6.66
C GLN A 673 46.05 -5.14 7.78
N ASN A 674 44.98 -4.43 7.46
CA ASN A 674 44.06 -3.83 8.45
C ASN A 674 42.66 -4.46 8.50
N PHE A 675 42.24 -5.20 7.46
CA PHE A 675 40.93 -5.85 7.39
C PHE A 675 41.03 -7.38 7.22
N HIS A 676 40.03 -8.12 7.72
CA HIS A 676 39.94 -9.56 7.47
C HIS A 676 39.76 -9.83 5.96
N HIS A 677 40.27 -10.96 5.46
CA HIS A 677 40.35 -11.23 4.02
C HIS A 677 39.02 -11.05 3.26
N GLU A 678 37.89 -11.44 3.85
CA GLU A 678 36.55 -11.26 3.23
C GLU A 678 36.12 -9.78 3.16
N ASP A 679 36.44 -8.99 4.19
CA ASP A 679 36.13 -7.56 4.26
C ASP A 679 37.12 -6.74 3.40
N ALA A 680 38.40 -7.13 3.36
CA ALA A 680 39.40 -6.56 2.46
C ALA A 680 39.01 -6.73 0.98
N GLU A 681 38.59 -7.94 0.57
CA GLU A 681 37.99 -8.14 -0.76
C GLU A 681 36.75 -7.28 -1.01
N ALA A 682 35.92 -7.06 0.00
CA ALA A 682 34.72 -6.25 -0.12
C ALA A 682 35.06 -4.76 -0.32
N ILE A 683 36.01 -4.23 0.44
CA ILE A 683 36.50 -2.83 0.36
C ILE A 683 37.17 -2.60 -1.00
N LEU A 684 38.12 -3.45 -1.41
CA LEU A 684 38.83 -3.32 -2.69
C LEU A 684 37.92 -3.39 -3.93
N ARG A 685 36.71 -3.93 -3.77
CA ARG A 685 35.66 -3.95 -4.80
C ARG A 685 34.77 -2.71 -4.79
N VAL A 686 34.81 -1.85 -3.77
CA VAL A 686 34.06 -0.58 -3.79
C VAL A 686 34.74 0.34 -4.80
N PRO A 687 34.04 0.89 -5.80
CA PRO A 687 34.65 1.88 -6.69
C PRO A 687 34.94 3.18 -5.92
N LEU A 688 35.91 3.96 -6.38
CA LEU A 688 36.28 5.24 -5.78
C LEU A 688 35.80 6.43 -6.61
N SER A 689 35.43 7.51 -5.90
CA SER A 689 35.15 8.83 -6.44
C SER A 689 36.45 9.53 -6.81
N PHE A 690 36.44 10.34 -7.87
CA PHE A 690 37.59 11.19 -8.25
C PHE A 690 37.49 12.60 -7.62
N ARG A 691 36.57 12.76 -6.67
CA ARG A 691 36.33 13.95 -5.86
C ARG A 691 36.42 13.58 -4.39
N ASP A 692 36.93 14.49 -3.57
CA ASP A 692 36.95 14.36 -2.12
C ASP A 692 35.51 14.40 -1.57
N ILE A 693 35.10 13.32 -0.89
CA ILE A 693 33.78 13.17 -0.28
C ILE A 693 33.99 12.82 1.19
N HIS A 694 33.20 13.42 2.09
CA HIS A 694 33.26 13.12 3.51
C HIS A 694 32.63 11.76 3.84
N ASP A 695 33.28 11.01 4.73
CA ASP A 695 32.84 9.69 5.19
C ASP A 695 31.38 9.69 5.69
N THR A 696 30.61 8.68 5.29
CA THR A 696 29.19 8.56 5.65
C THR A 696 28.80 7.10 5.88
N MET A 697 28.14 6.82 7.01
CA MET A 697 27.61 5.48 7.30
C MET A 697 26.46 5.08 6.35
N VAL A 698 26.64 3.96 5.65
CA VAL A 698 25.62 3.36 4.75
C VAL A 698 25.18 1.98 5.23
N TRP A 699 23.94 1.60 4.95
CA TRP A 699 23.39 0.29 5.30
C TRP A 699 23.62 -0.73 4.16
N SER A 700 24.53 -1.67 4.39
CA SER A 700 24.93 -2.74 3.46
C SER A 700 23.78 -3.66 2.98
N GLY A 701 22.74 -3.87 3.79
CA GLY A 701 21.65 -4.80 3.48
C GLY A 701 20.58 -4.30 2.48
N GLU A 702 20.72 -3.12 1.88
CA GLU A 702 19.92 -2.64 0.74
C GLU A 702 20.83 -1.95 -0.28
N LYS A 703 20.58 -2.15 -1.59
CA LYS A 703 21.37 -1.53 -2.68
C LYS A 703 21.46 0.01 -2.63
N SER A 704 20.50 0.65 -1.97
CA SER A 704 20.40 2.11 -1.83
C SER A 704 21.18 2.68 -0.65
N GLY A 705 21.85 1.85 0.16
CA GLY A 705 22.50 2.29 1.41
C GLY A 705 21.54 2.75 2.51
N VAL A 706 20.21 2.67 2.28
CA VAL A 706 19.18 3.13 3.23
C VAL A 706 18.56 1.93 3.94
N TYR A 707 18.66 1.92 5.28
CA TYR A 707 18.05 0.89 6.12
C TYR A 707 16.53 0.75 5.86
N SER A 708 16.08 -0.47 5.56
CA SER A 708 14.67 -0.83 5.51
C SER A 708 14.35 -1.84 6.62
N VAL A 709 13.11 -1.84 7.11
CA VAL A 709 12.66 -2.88 8.06
C VAL A 709 12.76 -4.27 7.42
N LYS A 710 12.66 -4.38 6.09
CA LYS A 710 12.74 -5.63 5.34
C LYS A 710 14.17 -6.18 5.29
N SER A 711 15.18 -5.33 5.13
CA SER A 711 16.59 -5.73 5.18
C SER A 711 17.02 -6.10 6.58
N GLY A 712 16.77 -5.23 7.58
CA GLY A 712 17.12 -5.53 8.97
C GLY A 712 16.38 -6.75 9.52
N TYR A 713 15.17 -7.05 9.04
CA TYR A 713 14.48 -8.30 9.37
C TYR A 713 15.17 -9.55 8.84
N ARG A 714 15.79 -9.49 7.65
CA ARG A 714 16.59 -10.59 7.10
C ARG A 714 17.84 -10.82 7.93
N GLU A 715 18.55 -9.76 8.29
CA GLU A 715 19.76 -9.86 9.13
C GLU A 715 19.44 -10.38 10.53
N ALA A 716 18.35 -9.92 11.14
CA ALA A 716 17.84 -10.45 12.41
C ALA A 716 17.48 -11.96 12.31
N GLN A 717 16.83 -12.38 11.21
CA GLN A 717 16.57 -13.80 10.95
C GLN A 717 17.85 -14.64 10.73
N LYS A 718 18.90 -14.11 10.09
CA LYS A 718 20.19 -14.80 9.93
C LYS A 718 20.88 -14.98 11.29
N ALA A 719 21.04 -13.89 12.03
CA ALA A 719 21.68 -13.89 13.35
C ALA A 719 21.04 -14.89 14.31
N TRP A 720 19.71 -14.96 14.33
CA TRP A 720 18.98 -15.93 15.15
C TRP A 720 19.20 -17.39 14.72
N ARG A 721 19.33 -17.67 13.42
CA ARG A 721 19.66 -19.03 12.92
C ARG A 721 21.07 -19.44 13.32
N GLU A 722 22.04 -18.53 13.22
CA GLU A 722 23.45 -18.77 13.58
C GLU A 722 23.63 -19.01 15.09
N LEU A 723 23.00 -18.19 15.94
CA LEU A 723 23.05 -18.35 17.40
C LEU A 723 22.47 -19.70 17.84
N ASN A 724 21.29 -20.07 17.33
CA ASN A 724 20.68 -21.36 17.62
C ASN A 724 21.52 -22.54 17.10
N TRP A 725 22.21 -22.39 15.97
CA TRP A 725 23.13 -23.42 15.45
C TRP A 725 24.35 -23.59 16.37
N ALA A 726 24.91 -22.50 16.89
CA ALA A 726 26.02 -22.51 17.85
C ALA A 726 25.63 -23.14 19.21
N GLU A 727 24.40 -22.93 19.69
CA GLU A 727 23.91 -23.59 20.91
C GLU A 727 23.60 -25.08 20.69
N CYS A 728 22.92 -25.42 19.59
CA CYS A 728 22.55 -26.79 19.27
C CYS A 728 23.78 -27.69 19.07
N SER A 729 24.87 -27.15 18.52
CA SER A 729 26.15 -27.86 18.34
C SER A 729 27.00 -27.99 19.61
N ARG A 730 26.68 -27.29 20.71
CA ARG A 730 27.36 -27.41 22.02
C ARG A 730 26.66 -28.36 23.00
N GLY A 731 25.35 -28.61 22.82
CA GLY A 731 24.58 -29.54 23.66
C GLY A 731 24.97 -31.02 23.49
N ALA A 732 24.63 -31.86 24.46
CA ALA A 732 24.87 -33.31 24.39
C ALA A 732 24.23 -33.97 23.16
N VAL A 733 23.02 -33.53 22.79
CA VAL A 733 22.32 -33.96 21.57
C VAL A 733 23.11 -33.63 20.29
N GLY A 734 23.82 -32.50 20.27
CA GLY A 734 24.69 -32.12 19.15
C GLY A 734 25.92 -33.01 18.99
N ARG A 735 26.44 -33.57 20.10
CA ARG A 735 27.53 -34.57 20.08
C ARG A 735 27.03 -35.94 19.61
N GLU A 736 25.82 -36.34 19.98
CA GLU A 736 25.22 -37.60 19.52
C GLU A 736 24.82 -37.53 18.03
N ILE A 737 24.33 -36.38 17.56
CA ILE A 737 24.12 -36.13 16.12
C ILE A 737 25.47 -36.17 15.36
N LYS A 738 26.57 -35.66 15.94
CA LYS A 738 27.91 -35.79 15.34
C LYS A 738 28.40 -37.24 15.24
N LYS A 739 27.99 -38.13 16.15
CA LYS A 739 28.28 -39.58 16.08
C LYS A 739 27.36 -40.33 15.12
N GLN A 740 26.09 -39.95 14.99
CA GLN A 740 25.14 -40.61 14.07
C GLN A 740 25.27 -40.16 12.61
N ILE A 741 25.95 -39.05 12.31
CA ILE A 741 26.19 -38.57 10.94
C ILE A 741 27.49 -39.15 10.32
N ILE A 742 28.33 -39.84 11.09
CA ILE A 742 29.58 -40.46 10.60
C ILE A 742 29.64 -41.96 10.97
N ALA A 743 28.64 -42.70 10.49
CA ALA A 743 28.70 -44.14 10.25
C ALA A 743 27.73 -44.47 9.09
N ASP A 744 28.24 -45.09 8.02
CA ASP A 744 27.51 -45.39 6.77
C ASP A 744 26.75 -44.24 6.08
N ASN A 745 27.53 -43.28 5.57
CA ASN A 745 27.07 -42.38 4.52
C ASN A 745 27.08 -43.09 3.14
N ARG A 746 26.29 -44.17 2.98
CA ARG A 746 26.08 -44.89 1.71
C ARG A 746 24.61 -45.14 1.42
N CYS A 747 24.24 -45.22 0.15
CA CYS A 747 22.87 -45.42 -0.32
C CYS A 747 22.34 -46.81 0.10
N GLU A 748 21.18 -46.87 0.75
CA GLU A 748 20.59 -48.15 1.21
C GLU A 748 20.24 -49.12 0.07
N ALA A 749 20.00 -48.62 -1.15
CA ALA A 749 19.60 -49.43 -2.30
C ALA A 749 20.80 -50.07 -3.02
N CYS A 750 21.83 -49.31 -3.39
CA CYS A 750 23.00 -49.84 -4.10
C CYS A 750 24.23 -50.11 -3.21
N LYS A 751 24.25 -49.58 -1.98
CA LYS A 751 25.34 -49.68 -0.98
C LYS A 751 26.73 -49.21 -1.41
N THR A 752 26.88 -48.65 -2.61
CA THR A 752 28.17 -48.20 -3.17
C THR A 752 28.40 -46.69 -2.97
N GLU A 753 27.47 -45.85 -3.46
CA GLU A 753 27.58 -44.38 -3.50
C GLU A 753 27.03 -43.68 -2.24
N PRO A 754 27.46 -42.45 -1.92
CA PRO A 754 26.95 -41.71 -0.77
C PRO A 754 25.48 -41.27 -0.90
N LYS A 755 24.77 -41.23 0.24
CA LYS A 755 23.31 -41.05 0.31
C LYS A 755 22.89 -39.58 0.08
N THR A 756 23.03 -39.10 -1.15
CA THR A 756 22.55 -37.78 -1.59
C THR A 756 21.13 -37.86 -2.15
N GLU A 757 20.34 -36.78 -2.03
CA GLU A 757 18.96 -36.71 -2.56
C GLU A 757 18.91 -36.93 -4.08
N ILE A 758 19.93 -36.47 -4.81
CA ILE A 758 20.08 -36.65 -6.26
C ILE A 758 20.39 -38.11 -6.58
N HIS A 759 21.31 -38.75 -5.87
CA HIS A 759 21.62 -40.15 -6.08
C HIS A 759 20.42 -41.05 -5.75
N ALA A 760 19.78 -40.85 -4.59
CA ALA A 760 18.67 -41.68 -4.13
C ALA A 760 17.41 -41.65 -5.02
N LEU A 761 17.20 -40.59 -5.82
CA LEU A 761 16.03 -40.43 -6.69
C LEU A 761 16.31 -40.61 -8.18
N TRP A 762 17.54 -40.29 -8.65
CA TRP A 762 17.83 -40.16 -10.08
C TRP A 762 19.04 -40.95 -10.57
N ASN A 763 20.10 -41.10 -9.76
CA ASN A 763 21.38 -41.68 -10.20
C ASN A 763 21.70 -43.06 -9.60
N CYS A 764 20.86 -43.60 -8.71
CA CYS A 764 21.01 -44.95 -8.21
C CYS A 764 20.53 -45.96 -9.28
N GLY A 765 21.39 -46.90 -9.70
CA GLY A 765 21.07 -47.87 -10.76
C GLY A 765 19.77 -48.65 -10.49
N VAL A 766 19.58 -49.12 -9.26
CA VAL A 766 18.36 -49.83 -8.81
C VAL A 766 17.09 -48.98 -9.02
N VAL A 767 17.19 -47.65 -8.89
CA VAL A 767 16.09 -46.71 -9.10
C VAL A 767 15.93 -46.36 -10.58
N GLN A 768 17.03 -46.31 -11.35
CA GLN A 768 16.99 -46.16 -12.80
C GLN A 768 16.34 -47.36 -13.51
N ASP A 769 16.55 -48.58 -13.02
CA ASP A 769 15.87 -49.78 -13.54
C ASP A 769 14.36 -49.74 -13.29
N ILE A 770 13.93 -49.19 -12.15
CA ILE A 770 12.51 -48.92 -11.86
C ILE A 770 11.96 -47.84 -12.80
N TRP A 771 12.73 -46.77 -13.08
CA TRP A 771 12.35 -45.75 -14.06
C TRP A 771 12.33 -46.28 -15.51
N ALA A 772 13.16 -47.26 -15.86
CA ALA A 772 13.19 -47.87 -17.19
C ALA A 772 11.89 -48.62 -17.53
N GLY A 773 11.16 -49.11 -16.52
CA GLY A 773 9.80 -49.65 -16.66
C GLY A 773 8.71 -48.59 -16.86
N CYS A 774 9.00 -47.29 -16.71
CA CYS A 774 8.05 -46.20 -16.95
C CYS A 774 8.30 -45.53 -18.31
N SER A 775 7.34 -45.68 -19.22
CA SER A 775 7.44 -45.30 -20.65
C SER A 775 7.38 -43.79 -20.96
N VAL A 776 7.79 -42.91 -20.04
CA VAL A 776 7.79 -41.44 -20.23
C VAL A 776 9.10 -40.79 -19.78
N ARG A 777 9.90 -40.31 -20.72
CA ARG A 777 11.07 -39.45 -20.44
C ARG A 777 10.60 -38.06 -19.99
N LEU A 778 10.86 -37.71 -18.73
CA LEU A 778 10.56 -36.38 -18.17
C LEU A 778 11.82 -35.51 -18.10
N GLN A 779 11.76 -34.30 -18.69
CA GLN A 779 12.74 -33.24 -18.45
C GLN A 779 12.11 -32.03 -17.75
N LYS A 780 12.75 -31.61 -16.65
CA LYS A 780 12.73 -30.26 -16.06
C LYS A 780 11.38 -29.50 -16.02
N CYS A 781 10.42 -29.97 -15.23
CA CYS A 781 9.41 -29.08 -14.64
C CYS A 781 8.93 -29.56 -13.26
N HIS A 782 9.48 -28.96 -12.20
CA HIS A 782 9.23 -29.35 -10.79
C HIS A 782 7.75 -29.28 -10.38
N GLU A 783 6.96 -28.39 -10.98
CA GLU A 783 5.55 -28.22 -10.67
C GLU A 783 4.68 -29.32 -11.28
N LEU A 784 5.02 -29.76 -12.50
CA LEU A 784 4.34 -30.86 -13.19
C LEU A 784 4.55 -32.19 -12.46
N THR A 785 5.78 -32.47 -12.01
CA THR A 785 6.12 -33.69 -11.27
C THR A 785 5.36 -33.78 -9.94
N ASN A 786 5.27 -32.66 -9.20
CA ASN A 786 4.51 -32.61 -7.94
C ASN A 786 3.00 -32.80 -8.15
N TRP A 787 2.44 -32.28 -9.25
CA TRP A 787 1.03 -32.50 -9.61
C TRP A 787 0.75 -33.96 -9.98
N LEU A 788 1.62 -34.59 -10.78
CA LEU A 788 1.51 -36.00 -11.17
C LEU A 788 1.58 -36.93 -9.95
N ILE A 789 2.55 -36.75 -9.05
CA ILE A 789 2.68 -37.52 -7.81
C ILE A 789 1.42 -37.38 -6.94
N TRP A 790 0.88 -36.15 -6.81
CA TRP A 790 -0.35 -35.91 -6.06
C TRP A 790 -1.58 -36.59 -6.68
N ASN A 791 -1.70 -36.54 -8.02
CA ASN A 791 -2.84 -37.10 -8.74
C ASN A 791 -2.81 -38.65 -8.75
N GLN A 792 -1.63 -39.25 -8.97
CA GLN A 792 -1.44 -40.70 -8.99
C GLN A 792 -1.65 -41.32 -7.60
N ARG A 793 -1.21 -40.63 -6.54
CA ARG A 793 -1.58 -40.96 -5.15
C ARG A 793 -3.09 -40.92 -4.92
N ASN A 794 -3.78 -39.89 -5.42
CA ASN A 794 -5.23 -39.78 -5.24
C ASN A 794 -6.01 -40.83 -6.04
N ALA A 795 -5.53 -41.23 -7.22
CA ALA A 795 -6.11 -42.33 -7.99
C ALA A 795 -6.04 -43.66 -7.22
N LEU A 796 -4.88 -43.96 -6.60
CA LEU A 796 -4.69 -45.14 -5.75
C LEU A 796 -5.54 -45.12 -4.46
N ILE A 797 -5.67 -43.97 -3.80
CA ILE A 797 -6.40 -43.85 -2.53
C ILE A 797 -7.92 -43.75 -2.72
N HIS A 798 -8.41 -43.21 -3.85
CA HIS A 798 -9.83 -42.94 -4.08
C HIS A 798 -10.44 -43.66 -5.28
N GLY A 799 -9.72 -44.58 -5.92
CA GLY A 799 -10.25 -45.51 -6.93
C GLY A 799 -10.76 -44.85 -8.22
N LYS A 800 -10.25 -43.66 -8.58
CA LYS A 800 -10.69 -42.92 -9.77
C LYS A 800 -9.66 -43.00 -10.90
N GLN A 801 -10.14 -43.17 -12.13
CA GLN A 801 -9.30 -43.13 -13.33
C GLN A 801 -8.58 -41.79 -13.50
N MET A 802 -7.41 -41.86 -14.12
CA MET A 802 -6.56 -40.71 -14.42
C MET A 802 -7.25 -39.79 -15.45
N GLN A 803 -7.59 -38.57 -15.06
CA GLN A 803 -8.01 -37.53 -16.01
C GLN A 803 -6.77 -36.88 -16.63
N GLU A 804 -6.67 -36.90 -17.96
CA GLU A 804 -5.69 -36.06 -18.67
C GLU A 804 -5.98 -34.58 -18.41
N PRO A 805 -4.95 -33.73 -18.23
CA PRO A 805 -5.12 -32.29 -18.26
C PRO A 805 -5.40 -31.82 -19.69
N GLU A 806 -6.42 -30.99 -19.90
CA GLU A 806 -6.76 -30.34 -21.18
C GLU A 806 -5.73 -29.27 -21.60
N PHE A 807 -4.46 -29.66 -21.76
CA PHE A 807 -3.34 -28.74 -21.99
C PHE A 807 -2.95 -28.59 -23.48
N ARG A 808 -3.52 -29.40 -24.38
CA ARG A 808 -3.25 -29.31 -25.84
C ARG A 808 -3.68 -27.99 -26.47
N PHE A 809 -4.59 -27.23 -25.84
CA PHE A 809 -5.02 -25.91 -26.33
C PHE A 809 -4.19 -24.71 -25.82
N ALA A 810 -3.33 -24.91 -24.81
CA ALA A 810 -2.50 -23.84 -24.25
C ALA A 810 -1.14 -23.72 -24.93
N HIS A 811 -0.57 -24.83 -25.43
CA HIS A 811 0.80 -24.83 -25.95
C HIS A 811 0.91 -24.26 -27.37
N SER A 812 -0.11 -24.45 -28.22
CA SER A 812 -0.13 -23.98 -29.62
C SER A 812 -0.20 -22.46 -29.79
N ARG A 813 -0.50 -21.71 -28.73
CA ARG A 813 -0.48 -20.23 -28.71
C ARG A 813 0.79 -19.60 -28.11
N LEU A 814 1.75 -20.41 -27.68
CA LEU A 814 3.06 -19.93 -27.19
C LEU A 814 4.20 -20.19 -28.19
N VAL A 815 3.90 -20.76 -29.36
CA VAL A 815 4.82 -20.92 -30.50
C VAL A 815 4.12 -20.45 -31.78
N THR A 816 3.76 -19.16 -31.82
CA THR A 816 3.35 -18.47 -33.05
C THR A 816 3.90 -17.05 -33.05
N SER A 817 4.75 -16.78 -34.05
CA SER A 817 5.31 -15.48 -34.44
C SER A 817 6.22 -14.76 -33.43
N PRO A 818 7.44 -14.32 -33.81
CA PRO A 818 8.02 -13.17 -33.13
C PRO A 818 7.07 -11.97 -33.33
N PRO A 819 6.90 -11.09 -32.33
CA PRO A 819 6.13 -9.89 -32.53
C PRO A 819 6.80 -9.06 -33.63
N SER A 820 6.02 -8.61 -34.62
CA SER A 820 6.44 -7.61 -35.58
C SER A 820 6.56 -6.23 -34.90
N SER A 821 7.50 -6.11 -33.98
CA SER A 821 8.03 -4.80 -33.63
C SER A 821 8.88 -4.36 -34.82
N ASN A 822 8.45 -3.31 -35.52
CA ASN A 822 9.37 -2.55 -36.37
C ASN A 822 10.65 -2.31 -35.56
N PRO A 823 11.84 -2.65 -36.07
CA PRO A 823 13.07 -2.45 -35.33
C PRO A 823 13.20 -0.95 -35.03
N ILE A 824 13.12 -0.59 -33.75
CA ILE A 824 13.34 0.79 -33.31
C ILE A 824 14.84 1.01 -33.39
N SER A 825 15.21 1.66 -34.48
CA SER A 825 16.57 2.02 -34.84
C SER A 825 17.04 3.26 -34.10
N TRP A 826 18.33 3.57 -34.27
CA TRP A 826 18.90 4.83 -33.83
C TRP A 826 18.28 6.03 -34.56
N ARG A 827 18.28 7.20 -33.90
CA ARG A 827 17.77 8.45 -34.47
C ARG A 827 18.77 9.59 -34.25
N PRO A 828 18.99 10.47 -35.24
CA PRO A 828 19.90 11.59 -35.09
C PRO A 828 19.47 12.57 -33.99
N PRO A 829 20.41 13.37 -33.45
CA PRO A 829 20.11 14.54 -32.62
C PRO A 829 19.43 15.66 -33.43
N LEU A 830 18.96 16.70 -32.72
CA LEU A 830 18.55 17.96 -33.35
C LEU A 830 19.76 18.67 -34.00
N PRO A 831 19.56 19.54 -35.00
CA PRO A 831 20.64 20.29 -35.64
C PRO A 831 21.53 21.06 -34.65
N ASN A 832 22.81 21.18 -34.98
CA ASN A 832 23.87 21.76 -34.12
C ASN A 832 24.12 21.03 -32.78
N ARG A 833 23.67 19.78 -32.62
CA ARG A 833 23.94 18.97 -31.43
C ARG A 833 24.55 17.63 -31.77
N PHE A 834 25.37 17.12 -30.88
CA PHE A 834 25.98 15.80 -31.00
C PHE A 834 25.27 14.79 -30.11
N LYS A 835 25.35 13.51 -30.49
CA LYS A 835 24.79 12.39 -29.73
C LYS A 835 25.86 11.36 -29.44
N LEU A 836 26.12 11.15 -28.16
CA LEU A 836 27.03 10.16 -27.58
C LEU A 836 26.24 8.91 -27.20
N ASN A 837 26.50 7.78 -27.85
CA ASN A 837 26.04 6.46 -27.43
C ASN A 837 27.20 5.73 -26.71
N PHE A 838 26.95 5.13 -25.54
CA PHE A 838 27.94 4.32 -24.79
C PHE A 838 27.38 2.95 -24.39
N ASP A 839 28.26 1.99 -24.12
CA ASP A 839 27.92 0.62 -23.67
C ASP A 839 29.08 0.00 -22.87
N ALA A 840 28.80 -1.03 -22.05
CA ALA A 840 29.83 -1.77 -21.30
C ALA A 840 29.78 -3.30 -21.52
N ALA A 841 30.96 -3.90 -21.67
CA ALA A 841 31.15 -5.35 -21.70
C ALA A 841 31.93 -5.81 -20.46
N MET A 842 31.54 -6.92 -19.84
CA MET A 842 32.28 -7.52 -18.71
C MET A 842 33.10 -8.74 -19.17
N PHE A 843 34.40 -8.75 -18.91
CA PHE A 843 35.33 -9.81 -19.29
C PHE A 843 35.82 -10.60 -18.07
N LYS A 844 34.98 -11.54 -17.59
CA LYS A 844 35.27 -12.37 -16.40
C LYS A 844 36.57 -13.17 -16.45
N GLU A 845 37.09 -13.44 -17.65
CA GLU A 845 38.33 -14.19 -17.88
C GLU A 845 39.61 -13.35 -17.65
N VAL A 846 39.49 -12.02 -17.70
CA VAL A 846 40.64 -11.08 -17.70
C VAL A 846 40.50 -10.04 -16.56
N ASP A 847 39.56 -10.27 -15.63
CA ASP A 847 39.17 -9.37 -14.53
C ASP A 847 39.09 -7.89 -14.94
N ALA A 848 38.42 -7.62 -16.07
CA ALA A 848 38.35 -6.30 -16.68
C ALA A 848 36.98 -6.03 -17.31
N SER A 849 36.70 -4.76 -17.57
CA SER A 849 35.56 -4.32 -18.39
C SER A 849 36.06 -3.78 -19.72
N GLY A 850 35.21 -3.79 -20.74
CA GLY A 850 35.41 -3.08 -22.00
C GLY A 850 34.40 -1.95 -22.12
N PHE A 851 34.86 -0.77 -22.51
CA PHE A 851 34.03 0.41 -22.68
C PHE A 851 34.00 0.79 -24.17
N GLY A 852 32.81 1.09 -24.68
CA GLY A 852 32.60 1.54 -26.05
C GLY A 852 31.80 2.82 -26.08
N ALA A 853 32.20 3.78 -26.92
CA ALA A 853 31.48 5.03 -27.10
C ALA A 853 31.57 5.54 -28.55
N ILE A 854 30.52 6.18 -29.03
CA ILE A 854 30.49 6.83 -30.35
C ILE A 854 29.69 8.14 -30.31
N ILE A 855 30.22 9.16 -30.97
CA ILE A 855 29.64 10.49 -31.10
C ILE A 855 29.25 10.71 -32.56
N ARG A 856 27.98 11.04 -32.80
CA ARG A 856 27.41 11.30 -34.14
C ARG A 856 26.73 12.67 -34.21
N ASN A 857 26.75 13.29 -35.39
CA ASN A 857 26.04 14.54 -35.66
C ASN A 857 24.59 14.32 -36.13
N GLU A 858 23.88 15.39 -36.51
CA GLU A 858 22.50 15.35 -37.00
C GLU A 858 22.30 14.60 -38.33
N ARG A 859 23.38 14.33 -39.08
CA ARG A 859 23.36 13.52 -40.30
C ARG A 859 23.64 12.04 -40.05
N GLY A 860 23.96 11.67 -38.81
CA GLY A 860 24.42 10.33 -38.44
C GLY A 860 25.90 10.06 -38.76
N GLU A 861 26.64 11.05 -39.24
CA GLU A 861 28.08 10.94 -39.53
C GLU A 861 28.85 10.77 -38.21
N VAL A 862 29.90 9.95 -38.24
CA VAL A 862 30.74 9.66 -37.06
C VAL A 862 31.72 10.78 -36.85
N MET A 863 31.61 11.49 -35.73
CA MET A 863 32.52 12.58 -35.37
C MET A 863 33.69 12.08 -34.52
N ALA A 864 33.42 11.14 -33.61
CA ALA A 864 34.43 10.49 -32.79
C ALA A 864 33.95 9.12 -32.30
N ALA A 865 34.84 8.16 -32.12
CA ALA A 865 34.56 6.86 -31.52
C ALA A 865 35.70 6.40 -30.61
N PHE A 866 35.37 5.59 -29.62
CA PHE A 866 36.27 5.12 -28.57
C PHE A 866 35.99 3.64 -28.24
N SER A 867 37.06 2.87 -28.10
CA SER A 867 37.05 1.51 -27.55
C SER A 867 38.23 1.38 -26.59
N GLY A 868 37.98 1.05 -25.32
CA GLY A 868 39.03 1.06 -24.29
C GLY A 868 38.77 0.09 -23.14
N LYS A 869 39.82 -0.24 -22.39
CA LYS A 869 39.74 -1.16 -21.25
C LYS A 869 39.46 -0.41 -19.96
N GLY A 870 38.49 -0.93 -19.20
CA GLY A 870 38.08 -0.43 -17.90
C GLY A 870 38.39 -1.40 -16.75
N PRO A 871 38.34 -0.93 -15.50
CA PRO A 871 38.52 -1.79 -14.33
C PRO A 871 37.44 -2.87 -14.23
N SER A 872 37.71 -3.92 -13.44
CA SER A 872 36.73 -4.95 -13.13
C SER A 872 35.48 -4.34 -12.46
N ALA A 873 34.31 -4.73 -12.95
CA ALA A 873 33.02 -4.35 -12.37
C ALA A 873 32.33 -5.59 -11.80
N ALA A 874 31.81 -5.53 -10.57
CA ALA A 874 31.12 -6.65 -9.94
C ALA A 874 29.69 -6.85 -10.49
N CYS A 875 29.14 -5.88 -11.22
CA CYS A 875 27.87 -6.02 -11.92
C CYS A 875 27.76 -5.12 -13.16
N SER A 876 26.83 -5.46 -14.06
CA SER A 876 26.56 -4.65 -15.26
C SER A 876 26.18 -3.20 -14.92
N GLU A 877 25.42 -2.96 -13.85
CA GLU A 877 25.06 -1.61 -13.39
C GLU A 877 26.29 -0.73 -13.08
N GLU A 878 27.38 -1.33 -12.59
CA GLU A 878 28.65 -0.66 -12.29
C GLU A 878 29.51 -0.46 -13.55
N ALA A 879 29.58 -1.47 -14.41
CA ALA A 879 30.27 -1.39 -15.71
C ALA A 879 29.69 -0.26 -16.58
N GLU A 880 28.36 -0.15 -16.64
CA GLU A 880 27.65 0.87 -17.43
C GLU A 880 27.86 2.29 -16.89
N VAL A 881 27.90 2.49 -15.57
CA VAL A 881 28.19 3.82 -15.00
C VAL A 881 29.64 4.23 -15.25
N LEU A 882 30.58 3.30 -15.17
CA LEU A 882 31.99 3.55 -15.49
C LEU A 882 32.19 3.86 -16.99
N ALA A 883 31.55 3.08 -17.88
CA ALA A 883 31.55 3.35 -19.31
C ALA A 883 30.94 4.72 -19.64
N CYS A 884 29.79 5.05 -19.03
CA CYS A 884 29.16 6.37 -19.15
C CYS A 884 30.13 7.48 -18.75
N ARG A 885 30.85 7.31 -17.64
CA ARG A 885 31.80 8.32 -17.15
C ARG A 885 32.95 8.53 -18.14
N ARG A 886 33.62 7.47 -18.59
CA ARG A 886 34.73 7.58 -19.56
C ARG A 886 34.24 8.13 -20.91
N ALA A 887 33.04 7.75 -21.35
CA ALA A 887 32.43 8.26 -22.58
C ALA A 887 32.14 9.77 -22.52
N VAL A 888 31.62 10.27 -21.39
CA VAL A 888 31.36 11.70 -21.16
C VAL A 888 32.66 12.50 -21.00
N GLU A 889 33.69 11.90 -20.39
CA GLU A 889 35.04 12.48 -20.29
C GLU A 889 35.72 12.59 -21.67
N PHE A 890 35.70 11.51 -22.46
CA PHE A 890 36.15 11.48 -23.86
C PHE A 890 35.46 12.55 -24.73
N ALA A 891 34.16 12.75 -24.56
CA ALA A 891 33.43 13.81 -25.27
C ALA A 891 33.91 15.22 -24.91
N LEU A 892 34.34 15.45 -23.67
CA LEU A 892 34.96 16.73 -23.25
C LEU A 892 36.40 16.86 -23.75
N GLU A 893 37.17 15.77 -23.77
CA GLU A 893 38.53 15.71 -24.35
C GLU A 893 38.51 16.07 -25.85
N CYS A 894 37.53 15.56 -26.60
CA CYS A 894 37.29 15.90 -28.01
C CYS A 894 36.70 17.31 -28.21
N GLY A 895 36.46 18.08 -27.14
CA GLY A 895 36.02 19.48 -27.22
C GLY A 895 34.52 19.71 -27.43
N PHE A 896 33.68 18.68 -27.44
CA PHE A 896 32.23 18.84 -27.64
C PHE A 896 31.57 19.59 -26.47
N ARG A 897 30.62 20.49 -26.78
CA ARG A 897 29.96 21.36 -25.78
C ARG A 897 28.44 21.25 -25.70
N GLU A 898 27.77 20.64 -26.67
CA GLU A 898 26.32 20.41 -26.68
C GLU A 898 26.04 18.94 -27.03
N MET A 899 25.56 18.16 -26.04
CA MET A 899 25.58 16.69 -26.12
C MET A 899 24.29 16.01 -25.63
N VAL A 900 23.77 15.06 -26.39
CA VAL A 900 22.78 14.07 -25.94
C VAL A 900 23.50 12.77 -25.58
N VAL A 901 23.37 12.29 -24.34
CA VAL A 901 24.05 11.08 -23.84
C VAL A 901 23.06 9.93 -23.73
N GLU A 902 23.32 8.86 -24.46
CA GLU A 902 22.47 7.67 -24.60
C GLU A 902 23.20 6.37 -24.21
N GLY A 903 22.46 5.45 -23.60
CA GLY A 903 22.95 4.12 -23.18
C GLY A 903 21.77 3.17 -22.91
N ASP A 904 22.02 1.86 -22.91
CA ASP A 904 20.97 0.82 -22.92
C ASP A 904 20.49 0.34 -21.53
N ASN A 905 21.13 0.83 -20.45
CA ASN A 905 20.78 0.44 -19.08
C ASN A 905 19.77 1.40 -18.44
N GLN A 906 18.49 1.00 -18.44
CA GLN A 906 17.38 1.82 -17.93
C GLN A 906 17.58 2.29 -16.47
N SER A 907 18.22 1.49 -15.61
CA SER A 907 18.46 1.84 -14.20
C SER A 907 19.45 3.00 -14.09
N VAL A 908 20.54 2.95 -14.85
CA VAL A 908 21.58 3.98 -14.88
C VAL A 908 21.04 5.28 -15.47
N MET A 909 20.39 5.21 -16.63
CA MET A 909 19.86 6.41 -17.29
C MET A 909 18.77 7.09 -16.45
N SER A 910 17.89 6.32 -15.80
CA SER A 910 16.89 6.86 -14.86
C SER A 910 17.51 7.49 -13.60
N ALA A 911 18.68 7.01 -13.15
CA ALA A 911 19.35 7.54 -11.97
C ALA A 911 20.03 8.89 -12.27
N LEU A 912 20.68 8.99 -13.43
CA LEU A 912 21.26 10.23 -13.96
C LEU A 912 20.19 11.30 -14.22
N GLU A 913 19.12 10.95 -14.94
CA GLU A 913 18.00 11.87 -15.24
C GLU A 913 17.37 12.45 -13.96
N ARG A 914 17.12 11.60 -12.95
CA ARG A 914 16.50 12.00 -11.67
C ARG A 914 17.48 12.59 -10.65
N LYS A 915 18.78 12.62 -10.94
CA LYS A 915 19.86 13.03 -10.01
C LYS A 915 19.74 12.35 -8.63
N SER A 916 19.43 11.05 -8.61
CA SER A 916 19.06 10.31 -7.39
C SER A 916 19.87 9.03 -7.20
N CYS A 917 19.99 8.56 -5.94
CA CYS A 917 20.76 7.38 -5.47
C CYS A 917 22.23 7.59 -5.03
N LEU A 918 22.55 8.74 -4.42
CA LEU A 918 23.88 9.06 -3.84
C LEU A 918 24.46 7.99 -2.88
N PHE A 919 23.62 7.27 -2.13
CA PHE A 919 24.06 6.27 -1.13
C PHE A 919 24.16 4.83 -1.68
N SER A 920 24.05 4.64 -3.00
CA SER A 920 24.30 3.33 -3.64
C SER A 920 25.79 3.10 -3.87
N ARG A 921 26.20 1.83 -4.09
CA ARG A 921 27.62 1.49 -4.37
C ARG A 921 28.22 2.26 -5.55
N VAL A 922 27.41 2.60 -6.56
CA VAL A 922 27.82 3.37 -7.74
C VAL A 922 27.42 4.86 -7.65
N GLY A 923 26.84 5.29 -6.53
CA GLY A 923 26.22 6.61 -6.36
C GLY A 923 27.21 7.76 -6.46
N HIS A 924 28.45 7.55 -6.02
CA HIS A 924 29.52 8.53 -6.17
C HIS A 924 30.00 8.64 -7.62
N ILE A 925 30.09 7.54 -8.38
CA ILE A 925 30.45 7.56 -9.81
C ILE A 925 29.34 8.25 -10.61
N LEU A 926 28.07 7.96 -10.30
CA LEU A 926 26.92 8.69 -10.87
C LEU A 926 27.03 10.19 -10.60
N GLN A 927 27.46 10.59 -9.40
CA GLN A 927 27.69 12.00 -9.08
C GLN A 927 28.89 12.60 -9.84
N ASP A 928 29.94 11.81 -10.10
CA ASP A 928 31.07 12.23 -10.94
C ASP A 928 30.61 12.45 -12.40
N VAL A 929 29.79 11.55 -12.95
CA VAL A 929 29.14 11.73 -14.27
C VAL A 929 28.30 13.01 -14.30
N LEU A 930 27.48 13.27 -13.28
CA LEU A 930 26.68 14.50 -13.19
C LEU A 930 27.55 15.76 -13.12
N CYS A 931 28.71 15.70 -12.44
CA CYS A 931 29.67 16.80 -12.42
C CYS A 931 30.36 17.02 -13.77
N LEU A 932 30.64 15.96 -14.55
CA LEU A 932 31.15 16.07 -15.92
C LEU A 932 30.10 16.62 -16.88
N LEU A 933 28.85 16.17 -16.79
CA LEU A 933 27.73 16.68 -17.59
C LEU A 933 27.51 18.19 -17.40
N ASN A 934 27.72 18.70 -16.18
CA ASN A 934 27.68 20.14 -15.88
C ASN A 934 28.83 20.96 -16.52
N LYS A 935 29.85 20.34 -17.12
CA LYS A 935 30.93 21.03 -17.87
C LYS A 935 30.57 21.31 -19.33
N PHE A 936 29.50 20.70 -19.85
CA PHE A 936 28.94 21.02 -21.16
C PHE A 936 28.16 22.33 -21.08
N ARG A 937 28.09 23.08 -22.19
CA ARG A 937 27.19 24.24 -22.32
C ARG A 937 25.73 23.80 -22.26
N TRP A 938 25.44 22.63 -22.84
CA TRP A 938 24.15 21.97 -22.77
C TRP A 938 24.34 20.45 -22.78
N SER A 939 23.61 19.73 -21.92
CA SER A 939 23.59 18.27 -21.96
C SER A 939 22.20 17.73 -21.63
N GLN A 940 21.86 16.57 -22.21
CA GLN A 940 20.67 15.80 -21.88
C GLN A 940 21.01 14.31 -21.83
N VAL A 941 20.39 13.58 -20.89
CA VAL A 941 20.56 12.13 -20.73
C VAL A 941 19.28 11.44 -21.21
N GLN A 942 19.40 10.38 -22.01
CA GLN A 942 18.27 9.68 -22.61
C GLN A 942 18.48 8.16 -22.63
N PHE A 943 17.45 7.37 -22.33
CA PHE A 943 17.52 5.91 -22.47
C PHE A 943 17.40 5.48 -23.95
N ALA A 944 18.37 4.68 -24.41
CA ALA A 944 18.32 4.02 -25.71
C ALA A 944 17.83 2.58 -25.57
N LYS A 945 17.08 2.08 -26.56
CA LYS A 945 16.83 0.63 -26.67
C LYS A 945 18.07 -0.05 -27.21
N ARG A 946 18.35 -1.27 -26.75
CA ARG A 946 19.51 -2.07 -27.18
C ARG A 946 19.70 -2.18 -28.70
N SER A 947 18.61 -2.23 -29.48
CA SER A 947 18.66 -2.20 -30.96
C SER A 947 19.29 -0.92 -31.53
N ALA A 948 19.10 0.22 -30.86
CA ALA A 948 19.62 1.53 -31.22
C ALA A 948 21.01 1.82 -30.59
N ASN A 949 21.54 0.92 -29.75
CA ASN A 949 22.85 1.05 -29.10
C ASN A 949 23.90 0.06 -29.65
N THR A 950 23.57 -0.68 -30.71
CA THR A 950 24.37 -1.78 -31.28
C THR A 950 25.83 -1.38 -31.58
N VAL A 951 26.05 -0.16 -32.07
CA VAL A 951 27.38 0.35 -32.40
C VAL A 951 28.29 0.47 -31.16
N ALA A 952 27.78 1.08 -30.09
CA ALA A 952 28.52 1.19 -28.83
C ALA A 952 28.78 -0.18 -28.20
N HIS A 953 27.82 -1.12 -28.30
CA HIS A 953 27.99 -2.50 -27.84
C HIS A 953 29.13 -3.25 -28.54
N LEU A 954 29.29 -3.07 -29.85
CA LEU A 954 30.39 -3.66 -30.60
C LEU A 954 31.75 -3.07 -30.20
N LEU A 955 31.83 -1.74 -30.02
CA LEU A 955 33.03 -1.06 -29.52
C LEU A 955 33.40 -1.53 -28.10
N ALA A 956 32.44 -1.71 -27.21
CA ALA A 956 32.68 -2.20 -25.85
C ALA A 956 33.23 -3.63 -25.84
N ARG A 957 32.80 -4.48 -26.79
CA ARG A 957 33.33 -5.86 -26.93
C ARG A 957 34.69 -5.92 -27.59
N HIS A 958 34.99 -5.03 -28.53
CA HIS A 958 36.29 -4.95 -29.21
C HIS A 958 37.44 -4.72 -28.24
N ALA A 959 37.21 -3.92 -27.18
CA ALA A 959 38.15 -3.71 -26.10
C ALA A 959 38.65 -4.98 -25.40
N LYS A 960 38.13 -6.18 -25.69
CA LYS A 960 38.74 -7.44 -25.21
C LYS A 960 40.12 -7.69 -25.84
N SER A 961 40.28 -7.44 -27.14
CA SER A 961 41.52 -7.76 -27.89
C SER A 961 42.63 -6.73 -27.72
N GLU A 962 42.28 -5.47 -27.45
CA GLU A 962 43.24 -4.36 -27.48
C GLU A 962 44.02 -4.21 -26.17
N SER A 963 45.26 -3.71 -26.25
CA SER A 963 46.12 -3.45 -25.08
C SER A 963 46.05 -2.00 -24.58
N HIS A 964 45.57 -1.08 -25.41
CA HIS A 964 45.48 0.35 -25.16
C HIS A 964 44.12 0.88 -25.66
N ASP A 965 43.74 2.09 -25.24
CA ASP A 965 42.55 2.76 -25.75
C ASP A 965 42.72 3.12 -27.23
N VAL A 966 41.71 2.77 -28.04
CA VAL A 966 41.65 3.06 -29.48
C VAL A 966 40.61 4.13 -29.74
N ILE A 967 41.03 5.18 -30.44
CA ILE A 967 40.21 6.36 -30.75
C ILE A 967 40.19 6.55 -32.27
N TRP A 968 39.01 6.82 -32.81
CA TRP A 968 38.79 7.25 -34.19
C TRP A 968 38.18 8.66 -34.16
N LEU A 969 38.68 9.58 -34.98
CA LEU A 969 38.18 10.94 -35.12
C LEU A 969 37.79 11.14 -36.59
N GLU A 970 36.55 11.57 -36.83
CA GLU A 970 35.95 11.76 -38.17
C GLU A 970 35.98 10.52 -39.11
N GLU A 971 36.41 9.37 -38.59
CA GLU A 971 36.49 8.08 -39.28
C GLU A 971 35.54 7.04 -38.66
N SER A 972 34.96 6.18 -39.50
CA SER A 972 34.11 5.07 -39.05
C SER A 972 34.96 3.84 -38.67
N PRO A 973 34.90 3.33 -37.42
CA PRO A 973 35.68 2.16 -37.03
C PRO A 973 35.29 0.93 -37.87
N PRO A 974 36.22 0.21 -38.50
CA PRO A 974 35.91 -0.88 -39.45
C PRO A 974 34.96 -1.94 -38.91
N LEU A 975 35.06 -2.24 -37.61
CA LEU A 975 34.26 -3.24 -36.91
C LEU A 975 32.78 -2.87 -36.72
N VAL A 976 32.39 -1.60 -36.92
CA VAL A 976 31.00 -1.14 -36.76
C VAL A 976 30.36 -0.60 -38.04
N VAL A 977 31.07 -0.59 -39.17
CA VAL A 977 30.56 -0.08 -40.46
C VAL A 977 29.22 -0.72 -40.85
N GLN A 978 29.07 -2.04 -40.64
CA GLN A 978 27.81 -2.74 -40.92
C GLN A 978 26.65 -2.28 -40.00
N ALA A 979 26.93 -1.98 -38.72
CA ALA A 979 25.92 -1.50 -37.78
C ALA A 979 25.55 -0.02 -38.07
N LEU A 980 26.53 0.81 -38.43
CA LEU A 980 26.31 2.19 -38.89
C LEU A 980 25.46 2.23 -40.18
N TYR A 981 25.73 1.33 -41.13
CA TYR A 981 24.93 1.19 -42.34
C TYR A 981 23.47 0.83 -42.02
N LEU A 982 23.25 -0.13 -41.10
CA LEU A 982 21.88 -0.49 -40.66
C LEU A 982 21.16 0.64 -39.93
N ASP A 983 21.86 1.45 -39.13
CA ASP A 983 21.29 2.67 -38.55
C ASP A 983 20.91 3.67 -39.66
N SER A 984 21.79 3.89 -40.66
CA SER A 984 21.57 4.87 -41.74
C SER A 984 20.37 4.58 -42.65
N ILE A 985 19.98 3.31 -42.83
CA ILE A 985 18.80 2.91 -43.62
C ILE A 985 17.47 3.36 -42.96
N SER A 986 17.52 3.78 -41.70
CA SER A 986 16.35 4.06 -40.87
C SER A 986 16.17 5.53 -40.47
N ILE A 987 17.09 6.38 -40.91
CA ILE A 987 17.09 7.84 -40.75
C ILE A 987 16.31 8.45 -41.92
#